data_AF-A0A235H951-F1
#
_entry.id   AF-A0A235H951-F1
#
_cell.length_a   1.000
_cell.length_b   1.000
_cell.length_c   1.000
_cell.angle_alpha   90.00
_cell.angle_beta   90.00
_cell.angle_gamma   90.00
#
_symmetry.space_group_name_H-M   'P 1'
#
loop_
_entity.id
_entity.type
_entity.pdbx_description
1 polymer ?
#
loop_
_entity_poly.entity_id
_entity_poly.type
_entity_poly.pdbx_seq_one_letter_code
_entity_poly.pdbx_strand_id
1 'polypeptide(L)'
;MKCYIENVGYDGLLNLRGWLFDPDRPIARIEVCSTGPLGSDVRAATWGFVRNDVFEGNGRCEAALKSGLHVLGLQVGTQAQIDLRVIFEDGTATELPLALFSHDETAAHPDKTFSLTPLAPVITSGLSVGHAGSHDLADVVGRFGAARPPSGAGAAAEPVNVLVSVYKGLHFLAPFFESIFADPGFPFELTVVDNGNDDPAVIGLLSEVWKRHKPQMRLVRVEKNEGYIKGISAAYEAATPGRHVVVLNTDLVLPPRWLERLMQPILENDDVATVTPFTNAGASCSFPIVGEDNLRFRDLPVDVIDRAFQDIGWEGGGLTLPSGVGFCMAHNKAALEKIGYYDAEAFGFGYGEENDWCLKAHRLGYRNILLPNMHVWHKHGGVYLAEEKRELIARNLRTINARYPEYEGMVHSYFSKDELFGLRTIIAARLVSTQLKAPARAIVADLAAASAKAAQREKIELCEQGGACVWITPSGEHSLQVSVFVEETAASFHTSSAEALLVLFRLLGIREMGVYSLIPNGVLAEALRLLAGQPAEERVKLHVRLGDYALFCPTRTLIDHSGSFCGLRNDAACQSCLSRNELKGGGPAGDVSIEDWRRQWAPYVELATTMSVEAGCSRLLVEDGLRRFFLGPRRPAGKGVPHSPAIQPMPLSA
;
A
#
# COMPACT_ATOMS: atom_id res chain seq x y z
N MET A 1 7.96 1.81 25.78
CA MET A 1 8.36 0.61 25.02
C MET A 1 8.20 0.82 23.52
N LYS A 2 9.25 0.54 22.75
CA LYS A 2 9.28 0.54 21.29
C LYS A 2 9.43 -0.90 20.80
N CYS A 3 8.74 -1.26 19.74
CA CYS A 3 8.82 -2.59 19.16
C CYS A 3 8.57 -2.54 17.65
N TYR A 4 9.26 -3.41 16.94
CA TYR A 4 9.14 -3.56 15.50
C TYR A 4 9.34 -5.02 15.13
N ILE A 5 8.42 -5.56 14.34
CA ILE A 5 8.57 -6.91 13.79
C ILE A 5 9.04 -6.78 12.34
N GLU A 6 10.22 -7.32 12.07
CA GLU A 6 10.88 -7.29 10.76
C GLU A 6 10.30 -8.32 9.80
N ASN A 7 9.99 -9.51 10.32
CA ASN A 7 9.53 -10.61 9.51
C ASN A 7 8.71 -11.58 10.36
N VAL A 8 7.62 -12.08 9.79
CA VAL A 8 6.88 -13.23 10.31
C VAL A 8 6.64 -14.20 9.15
N GLY A 9 6.98 -15.46 9.34
CA GLY A 9 6.80 -16.52 8.35
C GLY A 9 6.35 -17.84 8.99
N TYR A 10 5.76 -18.73 8.20
CA TYR A 10 5.31 -20.04 8.65
C TYR A 10 5.65 -21.12 7.62
N ASP A 11 6.44 -22.11 8.03
CA ASP A 11 6.90 -23.24 7.19
C ASP A 11 6.51 -24.61 7.80
N GLY A 12 5.41 -24.62 8.56
CA GLY A 12 5.03 -25.72 9.47
C GLY A 12 5.38 -25.40 10.92
N LEU A 13 6.25 -24.41 11.13
CA LEU A 13 6.49 -23.76 12.41
C LEU A 13 6.48 -22.24 12.22
N LEU A 14 6.07 -21.49 13.24
CA LEU A 14 6.08 -20.03 13.22
C LEU A 14 7.51 -19.51 13.43
N ASN A 15 7.95 -18.64 12.53
CA ASN A 15 9.21 -17.93 12.59
C ASN A 15 8.93 -16.43 12.72
N LEU A 16 9.58 -15.77 13.66
CA LEU A 16 9.36 -14.36 13.96
C LEU A 16 10.70 -13.67 14.19
N ARG A 17 10.88 -12.51 13.58
CA ARG A 17 12.08 -11.68 13.76
C ARG A 17 11.68 -10.23 13.97
N GLY A 18 12.36 -9.54 14.89
CA GLY A 18 12.11 -8.14 15.17
C GLY A 18 13.09 -7.56 16.16
N TRP A 19 12.72 -6.42 16.72
CA TRP A 19 13.36 -5.82 17.87
C TRP A 19 12.34 -5.16 18.80
N LEU A 20 12.65 -5.11 20.09
CA LEU A 20 11.83 -4.48 21.12
C LEU A 20 12.74 -3.97 22.23
N PHE A 21 12.56 -2.72 22.66
CA PHE A 21 13.22 -2.19 23.84
C PHE A 21 12.36 -1.16 24.57
N ASP A 22 12.60 -0.98 25.86
CA ASP A 22 12.02 0.10 26.64
C ASP A 22 13.14 1.06 27.06
N PRO A 23 13.02 2.36 26.77
CA PRO A 23 14.08 3.33 27.06
C PRO A 23 14.27 3.54 28.56
N ASP A 24 13.24 3.28 29.38
CA ASP A 24 13.24 3.55 30.82
C ASP A 24 13.49 2.27 31.64
N ARG A 25 13.13 1.10 31.10
CA ARG A 25 13.23 -0.18 31.80
C ARG A 25 14.07 -1.20 31.01
N PRO A 26 15.28 -1.56 31.49
CA PRO A 26 16.08 -2.60 30.88
C PRO A 26 15.34 -3.93 30.78
N ILE A 27 15.38 -4.55 29.61
CA ILE A 27 14.71 -5.82 29.32
C ILE A 27 15.65 -6.97 29.64
N ALA A 28 15.21 -7.88 30.50
CA ALA A 28 15.93 -9.10 30.82
C ALA A 28 15.71 -10.19 29.76
N ARG A 29 14.46 -10.41 29.33
CA ARG A 29 14.10 -11.40 28.32
C ARG A 29 12.79 -11.08 27.61
N ILE A 30 12.64 -11.61 26.40
CA ILE A 30 11.39 -11.53 25.62
C ILE A 30 10.95 -12.97 25.31
N GLU A 31 9.73 -13.29 25.68
CA GLU A 31 9.09 -14.57 25.37
C GLU A 31 8.03 -14.35 24.30
N VAL A 32 7.91 -15.29 23.36
CA VAL A 32 6.78 -15.34 22.44
C VAL A 32 5.84 -16.43 22.92
N CYS A 33 4.62 -16.03 23.26
CA CYS A 33 3.55 -16.89 23.73
C CYS A 33 2.58 -17.14 22.58
N SER A 34 2.10 -18.38 22.48
CA SER A 34 1.00 -18.76 21.59
C SER A 34 -0.13 -19.33 22.43
N THR A 35 -1.36 -18.86 22.24
CA THR A 35 -2.55 -19.26 23.01
C THR A 35 -3.66 -19.71 22.05
N GLY A 36 -4.00 -21.00 22.05
CA GLY A 36 -5.03 -21.57 21.15
C GLY A 36 -6.32 -22.04 21.86
N PRO A 37 -7.38 -22.40 21.10
CA PRO A 37 -8.68 -22.85 21.63
C PRO A 37 -8.62 -24.07 22.57
N LEU A 38 -7.56 -24.88 22.47
CA LEU A 38 -7.36 -26.10 23.27
C LEU A 38 -6.40 -25.89 24.46
N GLY A 39 -5.96 -24.65 24.72
CA GLY A 39 -5.26 -24.29 25.96
C GLY A 39 -3.79 -24.72 26.06
N SER A 40 -2.94 -24.36 25.09
CA SER A 40 -1.50 -24.58 25.18
C SER A 40 -0.71 -23.26 25.08
N ASP A 41 -0.21 -22.76 26.23
CA ASP A 41 0.81 -21.69 26.35
C ASP A 41 2.17 -22.24 25.85
N VAL A 42 2.43 -22.18 24.54
CA VAL A 42 3.78 -22.50 24.03
C VAL A 42 4.64 -21.25 24.15
N ARG A 43 5.72 -21.31 24.93
CA ARG A 43 6.65 -20.18 25.13
C ARG A 43 8.00 -20.47 24.49
N ALA A 44 8.35 -19.69 23.47
CA ALA A 44 9.72 -19.61 23.00
C ALA A 44 10.45 -18.48 23.75
N ALA A 45 11.46 -18.84 24.54
CA ALA A 45 12.32 -17.85 25.19
C ALA A 45 13.33 -17.31 24.18
N THR A 46 13.40 -15.99 24.04
CA THR A 46 14.42 -15.33 23.23
C THR A 46 15.23 -14.36 24.08
N TRP A 47 16.50 -14.23 23.74
CA TRP A 47 17.39 -13.26 24.35
C TRP A 47 17.47 -12.04 23.45
N GLY A 48 17.38 -10.86 24.08
CA GLY A 48 17.72 -9.57 23.49
C GLY A 48 19.14 -9.59 22.96
N PHE A 49 19.34 -10.08 21.73
CA PHE A 49 20.66 -10.15 21.13
C PHE A 49 21.07 -8.77 20.64
N VAL A 50 22.37 -8.61 20.41
CA VAL A 50 22.96 -7.31 20.11
C VAL A 50 22.44 -6.79 18.77
N ARG A 51 21.79 -5.62 18.80
CA ARG A 51 21.26 -4.89 17.65
C ARG A 51 21.90 -3.51 17.56
N ASN A 52 23.14 -3.48 17.08
CA ASN A 52 23.89 -2.24 16.92
C ASN A 52 23.21 -1.25 15.96
N ASP A 53 22.47 -1.77 14.97
CA ASP A 53 21.66 -0.98 14.05
C ASP A 53 20.49 -0.28 14.74
N VAL A 54 19.80 -0.97 15.67
CA VAL A 54 18.70 -0.38 16.45
C VAL A 54 19.25 0.60 17.49
N PHE A 55 20.40 0.29 18.09
CA PHE A 55 21.14 1.17 18.99
C PHE A 55 21.49 2.51 18.32
N GLU A 56 22.17 2.47 17.18
CA GLU A 56 22.53 3.69 16.44
C GLU A 56 21.27 4.45 15.98
N GLY A 57 20.27 3.73 15.43
CA GLY A 57 19.02 4.32 14.91
C GLY A 57 18.09 4.93 15.96
N ASN A 58 18.32 4.66 17.25
CA ASN A 58 17.55 5.23 18.36
C ASN A 58 18.39 6.18 19.23
N GLY A 59 19.34 6.90 18.62
CA GLY A 59 20.13 7.91 19.31
C GLY A 59 21.09 7.32 20.35
N ARG A 60 21.59 6.10 20.11
CA ARG A 60 22.54 5.40 20.99
C ARG A 60 21.99 5.11 22.39
N CYS A 61 20.69 4.83 22.47
CA CYS A 61 20.07 4.35 23.70
C CYS A 61 20.63 2.97 24.07
N GLU A 62 21.33 2.84 25.20
CA GLU A 62 21.93 1.55 25.61
C GLU A 62 20.89 0.42 25.73
N ALA A 63 19.66 0.73 26.11
CA ALA A 63 18.56 -0.23 26.16
C ALA A 63 18.23 -0.84 24.78
N ALA A 64 18.50 -0.12 23.68
CA ALA A 64 18.32 -0.62 22.33
C ALA A 64 19.41 -1.62 21.89
N LEU A 65 20.53 -1.71 22.63
CA LEU A 65 21.63 -2.60 22.28
C LEU A 65 21.21 -4.07 22.41
N LYS A 66 20.40 -4.43 23.40
CA LYS A 66 19.85 -5.79 23.60
C LYS A 66 18.39 -5.89 23.14
N SER A 67 18.06 -5.27 22.02
CA SER A 67 16.68 -5.21 21.54
C SER A 67 16.26 -6.37 20.64
N GLY A 68 17.17 -7.24 20.19
CA GLY A 68 16.88 -8.25 19.19
C GLY A 68 15.88 -9.33 19.62
N LEU A 69 14.91 -9.63 18.75
CA LEU A 69 13.93 -10.71 18.91
C LEU A 69 14.03 -11.66 17.72
N HIS A 70 14.25 -12.95 17.97
CA HIS A 70 14.28 -13.96 16.92
C HIS A 70 13.78 -15.31 17.44
N VAL A 71 12.65 -15.75 16.90
CA VAL A 71 12.04 -17.05 17.11
C VAL A 71 12.15 -17.85 15.83
N LEU A 72 12.77 -19.01 15.93
CA LEU A 72 12.78 -20.02 14.88
C LEU A 72 12.01 -21.22 15.38
N GLY A 73 11.01 -21.64 14.63
CA GLY A 73 10.40 -22.93 14.86
C GLY A 73 9.36 -23.01 16.00
N LEU A 74 8.57 -21.97 16.27
CA LEU A 74 7.50 -22.05 17.28
C LEU A 74 6.32 -22.87 16.76
N GLN A 75 6.01 -23.97 17.43
CA GLN A 75 4.83 -24.75 17.12
C GLN A 75 3.57 -24.00 17.58
N VAL A 76 2.69 -23.69 16.64
CA VAL A 76 1.41 -22.99 16.88
C VAL A 76 0.26 -23.83 16.37
N GLY A 77 -0.88 -23.77 17.07
CA GLY A 77 -2.11 -24.47 16.67
C GLY A 77 -2.73 -23.87 15.41
N THR A 78 -3.76 -24.53 14.86
CA THR A 78 -4.48 -24.06 13.66
C THR A 78 -5.20 -22.73 13.88
N GLN A 79 -5.48 -22.36 15.13
CA GLN A 79 -5.87 -21.02 15.55
C GLN A 79 -5.12 -20.68 16.83
N ALA A 80 -4.43 -19.55 16.89
CA ALA A 80 -3.71 -19.12 18.09
C ALA A 80 -3.56 -17.60 18.16
N GLN A 81 -3.69 -17.01 19.35
CA GLN A 81 -3.22 -15.67 19.62
C GLN A 81 -1.72 -15.71 19.93
N ILE A 82 -0.94 -14.85 19.28
CA ILE A 82 0.49 -14.70 19.50
C ILE A 82 0.71 -13.42 20.31
N ASP A 83 1.37 -13.55 21.44
CA ASP A 83 1.69 -12.47 22.38
C ASP A 83 3.20 -12.39 22.61
N LEU A 84 3.73 -11.17 22.78
CA LEU A 84 5.09 -10.95 23.27
C LEU A 84 5.03 -10.67 24.77
N ARG A 85 5.62 -11.54 25.58
CA ARG A 85 5.80 -11.31 27.00
C ARG A 85 7.19 -10.75 27.27
N VAL A 86 7.26 -9.48 27.60
CA VAL A 86 8.49 -8.74 27.91
C VAL A 86 8.72 -8.80 29.42
N ILE A 87 9.91 -9.21 29.83
CA ILE A 87 10.29 -9.34 31.23
C ILE A 87 11.47 -8.42 31.47
N PHE A 88 11.31 -7.52 32.43
CA PHE A 88 12.30 -6.49 32.77
C PHE A 88 13.29 -7.00 33.81
N GLU A 89 14.46 -6.36 33.91
CA GLU A 89 15.49 -6.70 34.91
C GLU A 89 15.01 -6.53 36.36
N ASP A 90 14.00 -5.70 36.59
CA ASP A 90 13.34 -5.52 37.90
C ASP A 90 12.37 -6.67 38.28
N GLY A 91 12.21 -7.65 37.40
CA GLY A 91 11.34 -8.82 37.59
C GLY A 91 9.87 -8.60 37.21
N THR A 92 9.49 -7.40 36.77
CA THR A 92 8.15 -7.14 36.24
C THR A 92 8.00 -7.68 34.82
N ALA A 93 6.76 -7.95 34.40
CA ALA A 93 6.46 -8.43 33.06
C ALA A 93 5.32 -7.63 32.42
N THR A 94 5.34 -7.48 31.10
CA THR A 94 4.27 -6.88 30.31
C THR A 94 3.99 -7.78 29.11
N GLU A 95 2.72 -8.08 28.86
CA GLU A 95 2.28 -8.83 27.70
C GLU A 95 1.79 -7.86 26.63
N LEU A 96 2.22 -8.07 25.39
CA LEU A 96 1.87 -7.28 24.23
C LEU A 96 1.21 -8.21 23.20
N PRO A 97 -0.08 -8.01 22.89
CA PRO A 97 -0.72 -8.80 21.85
C PRO A 97 -0.12 -8.45 20.49
N LEU A 98 0.34 -9.46 19.76
CA LEU A 98 1.00 -9.25 18.49
C LEU A 98 0.06 -9.53 17.32
N ALA A 99 -0.48 -10.75 17.24
CA ALA A 99 -1.31 -11.17 16.11
C ALA A 99 -2.22 -12.36 16.46
N LEU A 100 -3.32 -12.51 15.73
CA LEU A 100 -4.09 -13.76 15.64
C LEU A 100 -3.57 -14.57 14.46
N PHE A 101 -3.11 -15.79 14.72
CA PHE A 101 -2.73 -16.80 13.75
C PHE A 101 -3.91 -17.69 13.41
N SER A 102 -4.18 -17.88 12.13
CA SER A 102 -5.10 -18.92 11.63
C SER A 102 -4.49 -19.68 10.45
N HIS A 103 -4.67 -21.00 10.47
CA HIS A 103 -4.31 -21.93 9.41
C HIS A 103 -5.56 -22.69 8.97
N ASP A 104 -5.92 -22.57 7.68
CA ASP A 104 -7.05 -23.28 7.10
C ASP A 104 -6.59 -24.57 6.41
N GLU A 105 -6.85 -25.72 7.05
CA GLU A 105 -6.54 -27.03 6.49
C GLU A 105 -7.55 -27.47 5.40
N THR A 106 -8.66 -26.74 5.21
CA THR A 106 -9.73 -27.11 4.27
C THR A 106 -9.53 -26.59 2.85
N ALA A 107 -8.54 -25.73 2.62
CA ALA A 107 -8.17 -25.27 1.29
C ALA A 107 -7.55 -26.41 0.48
N ALA A 108 -8.31 -26.97 -0.48
CA ALA A 108 -7.88 -28.05 -1.37
C ALA A 108 -6.87 -27.60 -2.45
N HIS A 109 -5.96 -26.69 -2.12
CA HIS A 109 -4.85 -26.24 -2.97
C HIS A 109 -3.51 -26.55 -2.29
N PRO A 110 -2.46 -26.90 -3.05
CA PRO A 110 -1.14 -27.25 -2.50
C PRO A 110 -0.43 -26.09 -1.79
N ASP A 111 -0.96 -24.87 -1.90
CA ASP A 111 -0.47 -23.68 -1.19
C ASP A 111 -1.24 -23.52 0.13
N LYS A 112 -0.60 -23.94 1.22
CA LYS A 112 -1.08 -23.71 2.59
C LYS A 112 -1.18 -22.21 2.86
N THR A 113 -2.39 -21.65 2.83
CA THR A 113 -2.62 -20.26 3.23
C THR A 113 -2.66 -20.13 4.75
N PHE A 114 -1.95 -19.14 5.30
CA PHE A 114 -2.01 -18.75 6.71
C PHE A 114 -2.31 -17.25 6.80
N SER A 115 -3.05 -16.85 7.83
CA SER A 115 -3.36 -15.44 8.12
C SER A 115 -2.80 -15.04 9.47
N LEU A 116 -2.25 -13.83 9.53
CA LEU A 116 -1.80 -13.17 10.75
C LEU A 116 -2.50 -11.81 10.84
N THR A 117 -3.47 -11.69 11.75
CA THR A 117 -4.22 -10.44 11.98
C THR A 117 -3.59 -9.67 13.14
N PRO A 118 -2.99 -8.49 12.94
CA PRO A 118 -2.40 -7.71 14.03
C PRO A 118 -3.45 -7.25 15.06
N LEU A 119 -3.10 -7.21 16.35
CA LEU A 119 -4.03 -6.86 17.45
C LEU A 119 -3.83 -5.44 18.07
N ALA A 120 -3.39 -4.45 17.28
CA ALA A 120 -3.25 -3.01 17.62
C ALA A 120 -1.99 -2.57 18.44
N PRO A 121 -1.78 -1.24 18.66
CA PRO A 121 -0.72 -0.44 18.06
C PRO A 121 0.62 -0.57 18.82
N VAL A 122 1.37 -1.62 18.54
CA VAL A 122 2.77 -1.76 18.98
C VAL A 122 3.74 -0.99 18.05
N ILE A 123 3.19 -0.21 17.12
CA ILE A 123 3.90 0.58 16.12
C ILE A 123 3.85 2.05 16.55
N THR A 124 4.78 2.43 17.43
CA THR A 124 5.03 3.86 17.67
C THR A 124 5.93 4.35 16.55
N SER A 125 5.39 5.30 15.77
CA SER A 125 6.00 5.95 14.61
C SER A 125 6.43 5.00 13.49
N GLY A 126 5.44 4.60 12.71
CA GLY A 126 5.61 4.43 11.27
C GLY A 126 4.78 3.32 10.69
N LEU A 127 3.94 3.66 9.71
CA LEU A 127 3.05 2.75 8.96
C LEU A 127 3.64 1.33 8.84
N SER A 128 3.28 0.49 9.82
CA SER A 128 3.20 -0.93 9.64
C SER A 128 1.80 -1.17 9.14
N VAL A 129 1.73 -1.74 7.94
CA VAL A 129 0.51 -2.35 7.46
C VAL A 129 0.85 -3.82 7.39
N GLY A 130 0.37 -4.56 8.38
CA GLY A 130 0.37 -6.00 8.36
C GLY A 130 -0.45 -6.48 7.17
N HIS A 131 0.19 -7.23 6.30
CA HIS A 131 -0.25 -8.46 5.65
C HIS A 131 0.91 -8.79 4.70
N ALA A 132 1.55 -9.95 4.85
CA ALA A 132 2.12 -10.62 3.69
C ALA A 132 0.93 -11.11 2.85
N GLY A 133 0.13 -10.17 2.34
CA GLY A 133 -0.93 -10.48 1.41
C GLY A 133 -0.24 -10.97 0.15
N SER A 134 -0.73 -12.08 -0.39
CA SER A 134 -0.42 -12.63 -1.70
C SER A 134 -0.80 -11.69 -2.86
N HIS A 135 -0.84 -10.37 -2.65
CA HIS A 135 -1.15 -9.41 -3.69
C HIS A 135 0.03 -9.33 -4.63
N ASP A 136 -0.19 -9.77 -5.86
CA ASP A 136 0.76 -9.52 -6.93
C ASP A 136 0.85 -8.00 -7.14
N LEU A 137 2.07 -7.47 -7.16
CA LEU A 137 2.33 -6.07 -7.47
C LEU A 137 1.66 -5.69 -8.80
N ALA A 138 1.62 -6.61 -9.78
CA ALA A 138 0.98 -6.39 -11.08
C ALA A 138 -0.49 -6.01 -10.96
N ASP A 139 -1.25 -6.69 -10.09
CA ASP A 139 -2.67 -6.40 -9.88
C ASP A 139 -2.90 -5.02 -9.25
N VAL A 140 -1.97 -4.59 -8.40
CA VAL A 140 -2.03 -3.31 -7.71
C VAL A 140 -1.63 -2.18 -8.65
N VAL A 141 -0.43 -2.26 -9.22
CA VAL A 141 0.13 -1.18 -10.05
C VAL A 141 -0.52 -1.11 -11.42
N GLY A 142 -1.07 -2.23 -11.92
CA GLY A 142 -1.85 -2.28 -13.16
C GLY A 142 -3.13 -1.44 -13.13
N ARG A 143 -3.60 -1.03 -11.94
CA ARG A 143 -4.70 -0.08 -11.81
C ARG A 143 -4.29 1.35 -12.18
N PHE A 144 -3.01 1.71 -12.08
CA PHE A 144 -2.54 3.07 -12.35
C PHE A 144 -2.39 3.32 -13.86
N GLY A 145 -2.90 4.46 -14.32
CA GLY A 145 -2.98 4.79 -15.75
C GLY A 145 -4.13 4.09 -16.48
N ALA A 146 -4.94 3.29 -15.77
CA ALA A 146 -6.10 2.60 -16.32
C ALA A 146 -7.40 3.41 -16.18
N ALA A 147 -7.39 4.53 -15.46
CA ALA A 147 -8.55 5.42 -15.38
C ALA A 147 -8.90 5.94 -16.77
N ARG A 148 -10.19 5.85 -17.11
CA ARG A 148 -10.68 6.50 -18.32
C ARG A 148 -10.69 8.02 -18.07
N PRO A 149 -10.16 8.84 -18.99
CA PRO A 149 -10.24 10.29 -18.84
C PRO A 149 -11.71 10.69 -18.77
N PRO A 150 -12.05 11.70 -17.94
CA PRO A 150 -13.42 12.16 -17.85
C PRO A 150 -13.86 12.64 -19.24
N SER A 151 -14.95 12.08 -19.75
CA SER A 151 -15.33 12.18 -21.17
C SER A 151 -15.73 13.60 -21.58
N GLY A 152 -15.97 14.50 -20.62
CA GLY A 152 -16.48 15.85 -20.90
C GLY A 152 -17.93 15.85 -21.41
N ALA A 153 -18.54 14.68 -21.57
CA ALA A 153 -19.92 14.50 -22.00
C ALA A 153 -20.94 14.98 -20.95
N GLY A 154 -20.49 15.27 -19.72
CA GLY A 154 -21.32 15.76 -18.63
C GLY A 154 -22.15 17.00 -19.01
N ALA A 155 -21.62 17.92 -19.82
CA ALA A 155 -22.32 19.17 -20.13
C ALA A 155 -23.68 18.99 -20.86
N ALA A 156 -23.91 17.86 -21.53
CA ALA A 156 -25.17 17.54 -22.22
C ALA A 156 -26.03 16.51 -21.46
N ALA A 157 -25.58 16.03 -20.30
CA ALA A 157 -26.26 15.02 -19.52
C ALA A 157 -27.41 15.60 -18.67
N GLU A 158 -28.36 14.73 -18.28
CA GLU A 158 -29.42 15.09 -17.35
C GLU A 158 -28.83 15.56 -16.01
N PRO A 159 -29.27 16.71 -15.44
CA PRO A 159 -28.78 17.17 -14.16
C PRO A 159 -29.00 16.16 -13.02
N VAL A 160 -28.04 16.05 -12.12
CA VAL A 160 -28.12 15.23 -10.91
C VAL A 160 -28.64 16.07 -9.75
N ASN A 161 -29.45 15.49 -8.87
CA ASN A 161 -29.85 16.16 -7.63
C ASN A 161 -28.77 15.98 -6.58
N VAL A 162 -28.20 17.08 -6.09
CA VAL A 162 -27.30 17.08 -4.93
C VAL A 162 -28.09 17.53 -3.71
N LEU A 163 -28.15 16.69 -2.68
CA LEU A 163 -28.96 16.89 -1.50
C LEU A 163 -28.07 17.14 -0.29
N VAL A 164 -28.41 18.18 0.48
CA VAL A 164 -27.66 18.58 1.68
C VAL A 164 -28.64 18.96 2.78
N SER A 165 -28.45 18.40 3.98
CA SER A 165 -29.12 18.86 5.20
C SER A 165 -28.12 19.62 6.07
N VAL A 166 -28.43 20.87 6.40
CA VAL A 166 -27.58 21.75 7.21
C VAL A 166 -28.17 21.92 8.60
N TYR A 167 -27.42 21.53 9.62
CA TYR A 167 -27.71 21.82 11.01
C TYR A 167 -26.42 22.20 11.74
N LYS A 168 -26.34 23.46 12.20
CA LYS A 168 -25.16 24.09 12.81
C LYS A 168 -23.92 24.00 11.90
N GLY A 169 -22.72 24.02 12.49
CA GLY A 169 -21.48 23.75 11.76
C GLY A 169 -21.00 24.90 10.86
N LEU A 170 -21.25 26.16 11.22
CA LEU A 170 -20.92 27.35 10.41
C LEU A 170 -19.52 27.32 9.75
N HIS A 171 -18.51 26.87 10.49
CA HIS A 171 -17.11 26.83 10.04
C HIS A 171 -16.83 25.79 8.94
N PHE A 172 -17.74 24.85 8.70
CA PHE A 172 -17.66 23.89 7.60
C PHE A 172 -18.27 24.41 6.30
N LEU A 173 -19.28 25.27 6.40
CA LEU A 173 -20.17 25.60 5.28
C LEU A 173 -19.47 26.37 4.15
N ALA A 174 -18.63 27.36 4.45
CA ALA A 174 -17.96 28.13 3.40
C ALA A 174 -17.02 27.26 2.53
N PRO A 175 -16.06 26.49 3.10
CA PRO A 175 -15.24 25.57 2.30
C PRO A 175 -16.05 24.51 1.55
N PHE A 176 -17.14 24.04 2.14
CA PHE A 176 -18.03 23.06 1.54
C PHE A 176 -18.70 23.61 0.27
N PHE A 177 -19.40 24.75 0.37
CA PHE A 177 -20.07 25.37 -0.78
C PHE A 177 -19.07 25.83 -1.85
N GLU A 178 -17.93 26.38 -1.45
CA GLU A 178 -16.84 26.72 -2.38
C GLU A 178 -16.41 25.49 -3.20
N SER A 179 -16.20 24.34 -2.55
CA SER A 179 -15.79 23.10 -3.24
C SER A 179 -16.87 22.50 -4.15
N ILE A 180 -18.16 22.59 -3.77
CA ILE A 180 -19.27 22.10 -4.60
C ILE A 180 -19.33 22.80 -5.95
N PHE A 181 -19.23 24.14 -5.94
CA PHE A 181 -19.44 24.96 -7.13
C PHE A 181 -18.17 25.25 -7.94
N ALA A 182 -16.98 24.97 -7.41
CA ALA A 182 -15.71 25.31 -8.06
C ALA A 182 -15.52 24.61 -9.42
N ASP A 183 -15.55 23.28 -9.43
CA ASP A 183 -15.42 22.46 -10.63
C ASP A 183 -16.16 21.12 -10.45
N PRO A 184 -17.48 21.06 -10.69
CA PRO A 184 -18.25 19.83 -10.53
C PRO A 184 -18.01 18.81 -11.65
N GLY A 185 -17.60 19.25 -12.85
CA GLY A 185 -17.49 18.42 -14.06
C GLY A 185 -18.82 17.90 -14.65
N PHE A 186 -19.95 18.12 -13.97
CA PHE A 186 -21.26 17.58 -14.35
C PHE A 186 -22.41 18.54 -13.95
N PRO A 187 -23.51 18.66 -14.72
CA PRO A 187 -24.65 19.50 -14.38
C PRO A 187 -25.40 18.96 -13.16
N PHE A 188 -25.83 19.86 -12.28
CA PHE A 188 -26.57 19.49 -11.08
C PHE A 188 -27.52 20.56 -10.61
N GLU A 189 -28.48 20.14 -9.77
CA GLU A 189 -29.32 20.99 -8.96
C GLU A 189 -29.02 20.72 -7.48
N LEU A 190 -28.73 21.77 -6.72
CA LEU A 190 -28.45 21.65 -5.29
C LEU A 190 -29.71 21.95 -4.48
N THR A 191 -30.19 20.98 -3.70
CA THR A 191 -31.25 21.22 -2.72
C THR A 191 -30.66 21.18 -1.32
N VAL A 192 -30.67 22.35 -0.66
CA VAL A 192 -30.21 22.52 0.71
C VAL A 192 -31.39 22.67 1.64
N VAL A 193 -31.43 21.86 2.69
CA VAL A 193 -32.39 21.99 3.78
C VAL A 193 -31.70 22.67 4.97
N ASP A 194 -32.19 23.86 5.35
CA ASP A 194 -31.98 24.42 6.68
C ASP A 194 -32.82 23.60 7.67
N ASN A 195 -32.18 22.67 8.37
CA ASN A 195 -32.83 21.66 9.22
C ASN A 195 -33.07 22.20 10.63
N GLY A 196 -33.82 23.30 10.75
CA GLY A 196 -34.20 23.90 12.02
C GLY A 196 -33.07 24.65 12.73
N ASN A 197 -32.25 25.41 12.00
CA ASN A 197 -31.26 26.29 12.63
C ASN A 197 -31.93 27.50 13.31
N ASP A 198 -31.38 27.86 14.47
CA ASP A 198 -31.67 29.08 15.23
C ASP A 198 -30.51 30.09 15.21
N ASP A 199 -29.31 29.68 14.77
CA ASP A 199 -28.14 30.53 14.61
C ASP A 199 -28.31 31.51 13.43
N PRO A 200 -28.39 32.83 13.67
CA PRO A 200 -28.54 33.83 12.62
C PRO A 200 -27.38 33.84 11.61
N ALA A 201 -26.18 33.43 12.01
CA ALA A 201 -25.02 33.39 11.13
C ALA A 201 -25.13 32.26 10.10
N VAL A 202 -25.60 31.08 10.51
CA VAL A 202 -25.87 29.95 9.60
C VAL A 202 -26.99 30.32 8.64
N ILE A 203 -28.11 30.84 9.16
CA ILE A 203 -29.26 31.26 8.35
C ILE A 203 -28.85 32.34 7.33
N GLY A 204 -28.08 33.33 7.78
CA GLY A 204 -27.54 34.40 6.95
C GLY A 204 -26.67 33.86 5.81
N LEU A 205 -25.71 32.99 6.13
CA LEU A 205 -24.84 32.37 5.13
C LEU A 205 -25.62 31.55 4.09
N LEU A 206 -26.58 30.72 4.53
CA LEU A 206 -27.42 29.94 3.61
C LEU A 206 -28.23 30.85 2.67
N SER A 207 -28.76 31.96 3.19
CA SER A 207 -29.46 32.96 2.39
C SER A 207 -28.55 33.61 1.35
N GLU A 208 -27.31 33.92 1.71
CA GLU A 208 -26.32 34.52 0.80
C GLU A 208 -25.90 33.56 -0.31
N VAL A 209 -25.57 32.31 0.04
CA VAL A 209 -25.19 31.28 -0.93
C VAL A 209 -26.35 31.00 -1.90
N TRP A 210 -27.58 30.87 -1.38
CA TRP A 210 -28.77 30.69 -2.21
C TRP A 210 -28.98 31.84 -3.21
N LYS A 211 -28.86 33.10 -2.74
CA LYS A 211 -28.99 34.28 -3.63
C LYS A 211 -27.94 34.26 -4.75
N ARG A 212 -26.72 33.82 -4.46
CA ARG A 212 -25.61 33.76 -5.42
C ARG A 212 -25.82 32.67 -6.47
N HIS A 213 -26.40 31.53 -6.09
CA HIS A 213 -26.47 30.33 -6.95
C HIS A 213 -27.88 29.99 -7.45
N LYS A 214 -28.88 30.86 -7.24
CA LYS A 214 -30.19 30.74 -7.90
C LYS A 214 -30.04 30.88 -9.43
N PRO A 215 -30.70 30.05 -10.26
CA PRO A 215 -31.70 29.03 -9.91
C PRO A 215 -31.12 27.61 -9.66
N GLN A 216 -29.80 27.42 -9.75
CA GLN A 216 -29.14 26.13 -9.57
C GLN A 216 -29.29 25.56 -8.14
N MET A 217 -29.48 26.43 -7.15
CA MET A 217 -29.70 26.04 -5.75
C MET A 217 -31.14 26.33 -5.28
N ARG A 218 -31.75 25.34 -4.62
CA ARG A 218 -32.98 25.46 -3.83
C ARG A 218 -32.63 25.46 -2.34
N LEU A 219 -33.30 26.33 -1.58
CA LEU A 219 -33.18 26.39 -0.14
C LEU A 219 -34.55 26.11 0.48
N VAL A 220 -34.65 25.07 1.27
CA VAL A 220 -35.84 24.65 2.01
C VAL A 220 -35.58 24.84 3.50
N ARG A 221 -36.57 25.33 4.25
CA ARG A 221 -36.44 25.49 5.70
C ARG A 221 -37.45 24.59 6.41
N VAL A 222 -36.95 23.81 7.36
CA VAL A 222 -37.77 23.02 8.29
C VAL A 222 -37.72 23.72 9.65
N GLU A 223 -38.84 23.73 10.38
CA GLU A 223 -38.97 24.49 11.63
C GLU A 223 -38.15 23.89 12.79
N LYS A 224 -38.02 22.56 12.82
CA LYS A 224 -37.38 21.82 13.91
C LYS A 224 -36.44 20.75 13.36
N ASN A 225 -35.26 20.62 13.96
CA ASN A 225 -34.38 19.50 13.67
C ASN A 225 -34.98 18.20 14.21
N GLU A 226 -35.39 17.31 13.32
CA GLU A 226 -35.87 15.97 13.66
C GLU A 226 -34.87 14.86 13.27
N GLY A 227 -33.61 15.24 13.02
CA GLY A 227 -32.52 14.33 12.67
C GLY A 227 -32.07 14.44 11.22
N TYR A 228 -30.92 13.83 10.93
CA TYR A 228 -30.30 13.87 9.61
C TYR A 228 -31.21 13.26 8.54
N ILE A 229 -31.78 12.08 8.82
CA ILE A 229 -32.59 11.34 7.84
C ILE A 229 -33.81 12.14 7.40
N LYS A 230 -34.56 12.72 8.35
CA LYS A 230 -35.72 13.56 8.02
C LYS A 230 -35.31 14.82 7.24
N GLY A 231 -34.19 15.45 7.62
CA GLY A 231 -33.65 16.60 6.90
C GLY A 231 -33.27 16.27 5.44
N ILE A 232 -32.57 15.16 5.22
CA ILE A 232 -32.16 14.74 3.87
C ILE A 232 -33.35 14.20 3.05
N SER A 233 -34.34 13.57 3.69
CA SER A 233 -35.59 13.18 3.02
C SER A 233 -36.41 14.40 2.57
N ALA A 234 -36.48 15.46 3.38
CA ALA A 234 -37.11 16.72 2.95
C ALA A 234 -36.38 17.34 1.74
N ALA A 235 -35.05 17.19 1.66
CA ALA A 235 -34.28 17.61 0.49
C ALA A 235 -34.65 16.78 -0.74
N TYR A 236 -34.77 15.45 -0.59
CA TYR A 236 -35.17 14.53 -1.66
C TYR A 236 -36.58 14.85 -2.18
N GLU A 237 -37.54 15.09 -1.30
CA GLU A 237 -38.93 15.44 -1.66
C GLU A 237 -39.04 16.78 -2.41
N ALA A 238 -38.20 17.76 -2.06
CA ALA A 238 -38.17 19.07 -2.70
C ALA A 238 -37.35 19.11 -4.01
N ALA A 239 -36.51 18.11 -4.24
CA ALA A 239 -35.69 17.99 -5.44
C ALA A 239 -36.53 17.58 -6.65
N THR A 240 -36.01 17.80 -7.86
CA THR A 240 -36.72 17.40 -9.08
C THR A 240 -36.80 15.86 -9.18
N PRO A 241 -38.00 15.25 -9.31
CA PRO A 241 -38.15 13.80 -9.33
C PRO A 241 -37.55 13.16 -10.59
N GLY A 242 -37.28 11.85 -10.53
CA GLY A 242 -36.82 11.04 -11.68
C GLY A 242 -35.33 11.21 -12.03
N ARG A 243 -34.54 11.83 -11.16
CA ARG A 243 -33.10 12.07 -11.35
C ARG A 243 -32.24 11.21 -10.43
N HIS A 244 -30.98 11.03 -10.82
CA HIS A 244 -29.96 10.52 -9.91
C HIS A 244 -29.81 11.45 -8.72
N VAL A 245 -29.39 10.89 -7.58
CA VAL A 245 -29.27 11.62 -6.32
C VAL A 245 -27.87 11.45 -5.76
N VAL A 246 -27.27 12.53 -5.29
CA VAL A 246 -26.05 12.52 -4.49
C VAL A 246 -26.38 13.13 -3.14
N VAL A 247 -26.06 12.43 -2.07
CA VAL A 247 -26.13 12.98 -0.70
C VAL A 247 -24.73 13.41 -0.26
N LEU A 248 -24.65 14.59 0.35
CA LEU A 248 -23.40 15.13 0.89
C LEU A 248 -23.59 15.61 2.33
N ASN A 249 -22.62 15.27 3.18
CA ASN A 249 -22.44 15.92 4.47
C ASN A 249 -21.79 17.31 4.29
N THR A 250 -22.00 18.20 5.26
CA THR A 250 -21.58 19.60 5.18
C THR A 250 -20.13 19.85 5.57
N ASP A 251 -19.43 18.87 6.12
CA ASP A 251 -18.05 18.93 6.60
C ASP A 251 -17.03 18.33 5.61
N LEU A 252 -17.39 18.38 4.32
CA LEU A 252 -16.57 17.90 3.22
C LEU A 252 -15.82 19.02 2.50
N VAL A 253 -14.69 18.65 1.90
CA VAL A 253 -14.04 19.42 0.83
C VAL A 253 -13.89 18.49 -0.37
N LEU A 254 -14.62 18.83 -1.44
CA LEU A 254 -14.69 18.03 -2.66
C LEU A 254 -13.53 18.40 -3.61
N PRO A 255 -12.92 17.41 -4.28
CA PRO A 255 -11.89 17.69 -5.27
C PRO A 255 -12.48 18.21 -6.59
N PRO A 256 -11.65 18.71 -7.53
CA PRO A 256 -12.12 19.07 -8.87
C PRO A 256 -12.77 17.88 -9.62
N ARG A 257 -13.73 18.18 -10.48
CA ARG A 257 -14.55 17.21 -11.25
C ARG A 257 -15.16 16.08 -10.40
N TRP A 258 -15.48 16.37 -9.13
CA TRP A 258 -15.95 15.35 -8.20
C TRP A 258 -17.25 14.68 -8.66
N LEU A 259 -18.21 15.45 -9.19
CA LEU A 259 -19.53 14.92 -9.51
C LEU A 259 -19.49 14.04 -10.75
N GLU A 260 -18.71 14.44 -11.76
CA GLU A 260 -18.51 13.62 -12.95
C GLU A 260 -17.87 12.27 -12.61
N ARG A 261 -16.80 12.27 -11.80
CA ARG A 261 -16.16 11.03 -11.36
C ARG A 261 -17.09 10.16 -10.53
N LEU A 262 -17.88 10.76 -9.64
CA LEU A 262 -18.82 10.03 -8.79
C LEU A 262 -19.98 9.41 -9.59
N MET A 263 -20.45 10.08 -10.64
CA MET A 263 -21.57 9.61 -11.45
C MET A 263 -21.16 8.65 -12.57
N GLN A 264 -19.92 8.71 -13.04
CA GLN A 264 -19.46 7.92 -14.17
C GLN A 264 -19.76 6.42 -14.03
N PRO A 265 -19.49 5.74 -12.89
CA PRO A 265 -19.79 4.32 -12.76
C PRO A 265 -21.28 3.98 -12.92
N ILE A 266 -22.18 4.83 -12.39
CA ILE A 266 -23.64 4.66 -12.51
C ILE A 266 -24.10 4.81 -13.97
N LEU A 267 -23.49 5.74 -14.71
CA LEU A 267 -23.84 5.99 -16.10
C LEU A 267 -23.29 4.93 -17.06
N GLU A 268 -22.19 4.27 -16.68
CA GLU A 268 -21.55 3.22 -17.48
C GLU A 268 -22.05 1.80 -17.14
N ASN A 269 -22.68 1.61 -15.98
CA ASN A 269 -23.08 0.29 -15.48
C ASN A 269 -24.48 0.34 -14.85
N ASP A 270 -25.44 -0.31 -15.49
CA ASP A 270 -26.84 -0.35 -15.04
C ASP A 270 -27.04 -1.08 -13.71
N ASP A 271 -26.07 -1.90 -13.30
CA ASP A 271 -26.11 -2.71 -12.08
C ASP A 271 -25.53 -1.99 -10.85
N VAL A 272 -24.99 -0.77 -10.99
CA VAL A 272 -24.46 0.02 -9.87
C VAL A 272 -25.58 0.82 -9.23
N ALA A 273 -25.88 0.54 -7.96
CA ALA A 273 -26.87 1.27 -7.17
C ALA A 273 -26.28 2.48 -6.44
N THR A 274 -25.10 2.32 -5.82
CA THR A 274 -24.41 3.41 -5.13
C THR A 274 -22.94 3.50 -5.46
N VAL A 275 -22.39 4.71 -5.37
CA VAL A 275 -20.97 4.99 -5.51
C VAL A 275 -20.51 5.85 -4.34
N THR A 276 -19.46 5.43 -3.65
CA THR A 276 -18.84 6.16 -2.52
C THR A 276 -17.33 6.30 -2.78
N PRO A 277 -16.73 7.50 -2.64
CA PRO A 277 -15.29 7.68 -2.84
C PRO A 277 -14.47 7.27 -1.61
N PHE A 278 -13.15 7.21 -1.78
CA PHE A 278 -12.24 7.19 -0.63
C PHE A 278 -12.38 8.47 0.19
N THR A 279 -12.10 8.36 1.48
CA THR A 279 -12.03 9.48 2.42
C THR A 279 -11.04 9.16 3.54
N ASN A 280 -10.69 10.15 4.35
CA ASN A 280 -9.89 9.91 5.55
C ASN A 280 -10.67 9.19 6.67
N ALA A 281 -11.99 9.41 6.74
CA ALA A 281 -12.84 8.94 7.83
C ALA A 281 -14.17 8.40 7.28
N GLY A 282 -14.18 7.13 6.87
CA GLY A 282 -15.32 6.50 6.19
C GLY A 282 -15.39 4.99 6.37
N ALA A 283 -14.87 4.46 7.48
CA ALA A 283 -14.80 3.03 7.79
C ALA A 283 -14.27 2.19 6.62
N SER A 284 -15.16 1.54 5.85
CA SER A 284 -14.81 0.73 4.67
C SER A 284 -14.11 1.52 3.56
N CYS A 285 -14.29 2.84 3.52
CA CYS A 285 -13.71 3.75 2.53
C CYS A 285 -12.53 4.58 3.07
N SER A 286 -12.00 4.23 4.25
CA SER A 286 -10.93 4.99 4.91
C SER A 286 -9.56 4.83 4.23
N PHE A 287 -8.82 5.93 4.14
CA PHE A 287 -7.45 6.02 3.68
C PHE A 287 -6.60 6.84 4.67
N PRO A 288 -5.33 6.45 4.96
CA PRO A 288 -4.64 5.26 4.44
C PRO A 288 -4.99 3.96 5.18
N ILE A 289 -5.45 4.05 6.43
CA ILE A 289 -5.79 2.88 7.24
C ILE A 289 -7.30 2.66 7.16
N VAL A 290 -7.70 1.47 6.71
CA VAL A 290 -9.11 1.09 6.59
C VAL A 290 -9.74 0.96 7.99
N GLY A 291 -11.02 1.32 8.12
CA GLY A 291 -11.73 1.26 9.40
C GLY A 291 -11.48 2.41 10.36
N GLU A 292 -10.40 3.18 10.16
CA GLU A 292 -9.99 4.26 11.06
C GLU A 292 -10.49 5.65 10.62
N ASP A 293 -10.57 6.57 11.59
CA ASP A 293 -10.73 8.00 11.35
C ASP A 293 -9.34 8.64 11.23
N ASN A 294 -8.83 8.67 10.00
CA ASN A 294 -7.49 9.15 9.72
C ASN A 294 -7.41 10.68 9.77
N LEU A 295 -6.29 11.19 10.28
CA LEU A 295 -5.92 12.60 10.12
C LEU A 295 -5.61 12.91 8.65
N ARG A 296 -5.58 14.20 8.30
CA ARG A 296 -5.19 14.63 6.96
C ARG A 296 -3.78 14.16 6.67
N PHE A 297 -3.62 13.39 5.59
CA PHE A 297 -2.36 12.75 5.25
C PHE A 297 -1.25 13.80 5.11
N ARG A 298 -0.36 13.88 6.10
CA ARG A 298 0.75 14.85 6.20
C ARG A 298 0.34 16.30 5.99
N ASP A 299 -0.87 16.67 6.39
CA ASP A 299 -1.43 18.00 6.17
C ASP A 299 -1.41 18.48 4.70
N LEU A 300 -1.32 17.55 3.76
CA LEU A 300 -1.31 17.86 2.34
C LEU A 300 -2.61 18.56 1.93
N PRO A 301 -2.54 19.49 0.95
CA PRO A 301 -3.73 20.02 0.29
C PRO A 301 -4.59 18.89 -0.28
N VAL A 302 -5.92 19.06 -0.21
CA VAL A 302 -6.90 18.04 -0.64
C VAL A 302 -6.72 17.67 -2.12
N ASP A 303 -6.39 18.64 -2.97
CA ASP A 303 -6.11 18.43 -4.39
C ASP A 303 -4.82 17.64 -4.65
N VAL A 304 -3.82 17.74 -3.77
CA VAL A 304 -2.59 16.94 -3.86
C VAL A 304 -2.90 15.49 -3.52
N ILE A 305 -3.70 15.27 -2.46
CA ILE A 305 -4.12 13.93 -2.06
C ILE A 305 -4.93 13.29 -3.18
N ASP A 306 -5.99 13.96 -3.66
CA ASP A 306 -6.86 13.43 -4.71
C ASP A 306 -6.13 13.12 -6.02
N ARG A 307 -5.15 13.96 -6.42
CA ARG A 307 -4.32 13.70 -7.61
C ARG A 307 -3.58 12.36 -7.59
N ALA A 308 -3.27 11.82 -6.42
CA ALA A 308 -2.65 10.50 -6.31
C ALA A 308 -3.61 9.34 -6.67
N PHE A 309 -4.92 9.61 -6.74
CA PHE A 309 -5.97 8.63 -7.06
C PHE A 309 -6.46 8.74 -8.52
N GLN A 310 -6.37 9.92 -9.14
CA GLN A 310 -7.09 10.23 -10.39
C GLN A 310 -6.83 9.29 -11.58
N ASP A 311 -5.65 8.68 -11.66
CA ASP A 311 -5.26 7.78 -12.75
C ASP A 311 -5.58 6.30 -12.47
N ILE A 312 -6.22 5.99 -11.34
CA ILE A 312 -6.59 4.63 -10.96
C ILE A 312 -7.86 4.17 -11.71
N GLY A 313 -7.77 3.07 -12.45
CA GLY A 313 -8.90 2.43 -13.13
C GLY A 313 -9.38 1.17 -12.42
N TRP A 314 -10.68 0.87 -12.54
CA TRP A 314 -11.28 -0.35 -11.99
C TRP A 314 -12.35 -0.91 -12.92
N GLU A 315 -12.31 -2.22 -13.15
CA GLU A 315 -13.31 -2.89 -13.99
C GLU A 315 -14.70 -2.82 -13.35
N GLY A 316 -15.72 -2.48 -14.13
CA GLY A 316 -17.07 -2.27 -13.60
C GLY A 316 -17.19 -1.07 -12.65
N GLY A 317 -16.23 -0.13 -12.70
CA GLY A 317 -16.28 1.19 -12.06
C GLY A 317 -15.74 1.29 -10.63
N GLY A 318 -15.60 0.18 -9.91
CA GLY A 318 -15.12 0.20 -8.52
C GLY A 318 -15.24 -1.13 -7.77
N LEU A 319 -14.67 -1.19 -6.56
CA LEU A 319 -14.73 -2.37 -5.71
C LEU A 319 -16.10 -2.47 -5.04
N THR A 320 -16.72 -3.65 -5.02
CA THR A 320 -18.01 -3.85 -4.35
C THR A 320 -17.88 -3.72 -2.83
N LEU A 321 -18.74 -2.89 -2.23
CA LEU A 321 -18.89 -2.67 -0.81
C LEU A 321 -20.09 -3.45 -0.27
N PRO A 322 -20.04 -3.94 0.99
CA PRO A 322 -21.23 -4.42 1.70
C PRO A 322 -22.33 -3.36 1.78
N SER A 323 -21.92 -2.09 1.95
CA SER A 323 -22.77 -0.90 1.95
C SER A 323 -21.94 0.31 1.53
N GLY A 324 -22.55 1.23 0.79
CA GLY A 324 -22.00 2.58 0.63
C GLY A 324 -21.99 3.34 1.95
N VAL A 325 -21.30 4.49 1.98
CA VAL A 325 -21.16 5.33 3.17
C VAL A 325 -21.74 6.71 2.90
N GLY A 326 -22.71 7.14 3.72
CA GLY A 326 -23.56 8.30 3.46
C GLY A 326 -22.91 9.68 3.53
N PHE A 327 -21.60 9.80 3.76
CA PHE A 327 -20.93 11.12 3.79
C PHE A 327 -20.92 11.77 2.40
N CYS A 328 -20.65 10.98 1.35
CA CYS A 328 -20.64 11.38 -0.05
C CYS A 328 -21.04 10.15 -0.87
N MET A 329 -22.31 10.07 -1.26
CA MET A 329 -22.85 8.86 -1.90
C MET A 329 -23.80 9.21 -3.05
N ALA A 330 -23.47 8.74 -4.25
CA ALA A 330 -24.36 8.79 -5.40
C ALA A 330 -25.31 7.59 -5.40
N HIS A 331 -26.51 7.81 -5.94
CA HIS A 331 -27.60 6.84 -6.04
C HIS A 331 -28.11 6.78 -7.48
N ASN A 332 -28.28 5.56 -7.97
CA ASN A 332 -28.88 5.29 -9.27
C ASN A 332 -30.40 5.55 -9.23
N LYS A 333 -30.91 6.36 -10.17
CA LYS A 333 -32.34 6.67 -10.27
C LYS A 333 -33.21 5.43 -10.46
N ALA A 334 -32.76 4.45 -11.24
CA ALA A 334 -33.51 3.21 -11.48
C ALA A 334 -33.60 2.33 -10.20
N ALA A 335 -32.58 2.38 -9.34
CA ALA A 335 -32.60 1.73 -8.04
C ALA A 335 -33.53 2.48 -7.06
N LEU A 336 -33.45 3.82 -7.04
CA LEU A 336 -34.35 4.67 -6.25
C LEU A 336 -35.82 4.44 -6.58
N GLU A 337 -36.17 4.34 -7.86
CA GLU A 337 -37.55 4.07 -8.31
C GLU A 337 -38.09 2.73 -7.81
N LYS A 338 -37.23 1.71 -7.69
CA LYS A 338 -37.61 0.36 -7.23
C LYS A 338 -37.68 0.25 -5.70
N ILE A 339 -36.75 0.92 -5.01
CA ILE A 339 -36.54 0.73 -3.56
C ILE A 339 -37.31 1.78 -2.75
N GLY A 340 -37.51 2.98 -3.30
CA GLY A 340 -37.84 4.16 -2.53
C GLY A 340 -36.59 4.81 -1.91
N TYR A 341 -36.80 5.71 -0.95
CA TYR A 341 -35.73 6.41 -0.25
C TYR A 341 -35.51 5.86 1.17
N TYR A 342 -34.83 6.59 2.05
CA TYR A 342 -34.49 6.14 3.40
C TYR A 342 -35.71 5.93 4.31
N ASP A 343 -35.65 4.88 5.13
CA ASP A 343 -36.65 4.52 6.15
C ASP A 343 -36.44 5.36 7.43
N ALA A 344 -36.88 6.61 7.39
CA ALA A 344 -36.72 7.56 8.50
C ALA A 344 -37.43 7.10 9.78
N GLU A 345 -38.50 6.31 9.67
CA GLU A 345 -39.25 5.80 10.83
C GLU A 345 -38.43 4.75 11.60
N ALA A 346 -37.76 3.84 10.89
CA ALA A 346 -36.97 2.79 11.55
C ALA A 346 -35.66 3.33 12.17
N PHE A 347 -34.97 4.24 11.48
CA PHE A 347 -33.61 4.66 11.83
C PHE A 347 -33.53 6.02 12.54
N GLY A 348 -34.60 6.81 12.54
CA GLY A 348 -34.70 8.04 13.34
C GLY A 348 -33.67 9.12 12.97
N PHE A 349 -32.71 9.34 13.85
CA PHE A 349 -31.76 10.47 13.74
C PHE A 349 -30.55 10.20 12.82
N GLY A 350 -30.34 8.96 12.35
CA GLY A 350 -29.24 8.57 11.47
C GLY A 350 -28.58 7.25 11.88
N TYR A 351 -27.53 6.87 11.14
CA TYR A 351 -26.73 5.65 11.30
C TYR A 351 -27.53 4.37 10.99
N GLY A 352 -27.36 3.83 9.78
CA GLY A 352 -27.92 2.55 9.35
C GLY A 352 -28.94 2.67 8.22
N GLU A 353 -29.46 3.86 7.96
CA GLU A 353 -30.38 4.11 6.84
C GLU A 353 -29.76 3.80 5.48
N GLU A 354 -28.49 4.13 5.31
CA GLU A 354 -27.72 3.86 4.12
C GLU A 354 -27.41 2.36 4.00
N ASN A 355 -27.18 1.68 5.13
CA ASN A 355 -26.97 0.23 5.14
C ASN A 355 -28.24 -0.51 4.71
N ASP A 356 -29.39 -0.15 5.27
CA ASP A 356 -30.69 -0.74 4.90
C ASP A 356 -30.99 -0.52 3.41
N TRP A 357 -30.75 0.69 2.89
CA TRP A 357 -30.97 1.00 1.48
C TRP A 357 -30.03 0.22 0.57
N CYS A 358 -28.73 0.18 0.90
CA CYS A 358 -27.72 -0.56 0.15
C CYS A 358 -28.00 -2.07 0.15
N LEU A 359 -28.49 -2.64 1.26
CA LEU A 359 -28.82 -4.06 1.37
C LEU A 359 -30.10 -4.41 0.62
N LYS A 360 -31.10 -3.51 0.57
CA LYS A 360 -32.25 -3.65 -0.34
C LYS A 360 -31.80 -3.68 -1.79
N ALA A 361 -30.90 -2.77 -2.18
CA ALA A 361 -30.34 -2.74 -3.53
C ALA A 361 -29.57 -4.03 -3.86
N HIS A 362 -28.74 -4.51 -2.92
CA HIS A 362 -28.00 -5.76 -3.05
C HIS A 362 -28.93 -6.95 -3.30
N ARG A 363 -30.01 -7.09 -2.53
CA ARG A 363 -31.01 -8.16 -2.71
C ARG A 363 -31.78 -8.08 -4.03
N LEU A 364 -31.78 -6.92 -4.70
CA LEU A 364 -32.32 -6.73 -6.06
C LEU A 364 -31.28 -6.98 -7.17
N GLY A 365 -30.06 -7.41 -6.82
CA GLY A 365 -28.99 -7.70 -7.76
C GLY A 365 -28.11 -6.50 -8.12
N TYR A 366 -28.27 -5.35 -7.44
CA TYR A 366 -27.39 -4.21 -7.65
C TYR A 366 -26.10 -4.31 -6.81
N ARG A 367 -25.05 -3.61 -7.25
CA ARG A 367 -23.79 -3.43 -6.53
C ARG A 367 -23.71 -2.04 -5.90
N ASN A 368 -23.19 -1.98 -4.69
CA ASN A 368 -22.73 -0.75 -4.05
C ASN A 368 -21.22 -0.73 -4.20
N ILE A 369 -20.61 0.36 -4.67
CA ILE A 369 -19.18 0.36 -5.00
C ILE A 369 -18.39 1.50 -4.34
N LEU A 370 -17.13 1.20 -4.03
CA LEU A 370 -16.10 2.17 -3.72
C LEU A 370 -15.47 2.66 -5.03
N LEU A 371 -15.43 3.98 -5.23
CA LEU A 371 -14.77 4.64 -6.34
C LEU A 371 -13.29 4.87 -6.00
N PRO A 372 -12.35 4.14 -6.65
CA PRO A 372 -10.96 4.17 -6.23
C PRO A 372 -10.17 5.36 -6.78
N ASN A 373 -10.74 6.15 -7.70
CA ASN A 373 -10.04 7.24 -8.38
C ASN A 373 -10.38 8.65 -7.84
N MET A 374 -10.99 8.71 -6.66
CA MET A 374 -11.37 9.97 -6.02
C MET A 374 -11.21 9.87 -4.50
N HIS A 375 -10.58 10.89 -3.91
CA HIS A 375 -10.49 11.05 -2.47
C HIS A 375 -11.16 12.36 -2.04
N VAL A 376 -12.11 12.25 -1.10
CA VAL A 376 -12.82 13.39 -0.52
C VAL A 376 -12.29 13.63 0.90
N TRP A 377 -11.99 14.89 1.24
CA TRP A 377 -11.60 15.24 2.59
C TRP A 377 -12.84 15.43 3.48
N HIS A 378 -12.89 14.73 4.59
CA HIS A 378 -13.95 14.75 5.58
C HIS A 378 -13.38 15.29 6.91
N LYS A 379 -13.76 16.52 7.28
CA LYS A 379 -13.23 17.20 8.47
C LYS A 379 -13.66 16.54 9.79
N HIS A 380 -14.67 15.68 9.75
CA HIS A 380 -15.23 14.93 10.88
C HIS A 380 -15.60 15.84 12.06
N GLY A 381 -16.68 16.60 11.88
CA GLY A 381 -17.23 17.51 12.88
C GLY A 381 -18.46 16.98 13.59
N GLY A 382 -18.33 15.89 14.37
CA GLY A 382 -19.46 15.31 15.10
C GLY A 382 -20.16 16.33 16.01
N VAL A 383 -21.45 16.57 15.79
CA VAL A 383 -22.30 17.44 16.64
C VAL A 383 -22.86 16.65 17.85
N TYR A 384 -22.88 15.32 17.77
CA TYR A 384 -23.38 14.43 18.83
C TYR A 384 -22.31 14.13 19.88
N LEU A 385 -22.74 14.03 21.14
CA LEU A 385 -21.90 13.48 22.20
C LEU A 385 -21.53 12.04 21.83
N ALA A 386 -20.28 11.65 22.10
CA ALA A 386 -19.74 10.36 21.68
C ALA A 386 -20.54 9.16 22.22
N GLU A 387 -21.19 9.30 23.38
CA GLU A 387 -22.01 8.25 23.98
C GLU A 387 -23.36 8.08 23.28
N GLU A 388 -24.11 9.16 23.07
CA GLU A 388 -25.38 9.14 22.33
C GLU A 388 -25.21 8.60 20.91
N LYS A 389 -24.12 8.99 20.23
CA LYS A 389 -23.75 8.45 18.91
C LYS A 389 -23.55 6.94 18.96
N ARG A 390 -22.81 6.42 19.95
CA ARG A 390 -22.55 4.98 20.11
C ARG A 390 -23.83 4.19 20.38
N GLU A 391 -24.70 4.70 21.24
CA GLU A 391 -25.98 4.04 21.55
C GLU A 391 -26.91 3.98 20.33
N LEU A 392 -26.98 5.07 19.56
CA LEU A 392 -27.77 5.14 18.33
C LEU A 392 -27.26 4.15 17.28
N ILE A 393 -25.94 4.11 17.06
CA ILE A 393 -25.29 3.13 16.16
C ILE A 393 -25.60 1.71 16.62
N ALA A 394 -25.42 1.40 17.92
CA ALA A 394 -25.67 0.06 18.44
C ALA A 394 -27.14 -0.35 18.31
N ARG A 395 -28.09 0.56 18.54
CA ARG A 395 -29.51 0.32 18.34
C ARG A 395 -29.80 0.00 16.87
N ASN A 396 -29.37 0.85 15.96
CA ASN A 396 -29.72 0.73 14.55
C ASN A 396 -29.01 -0.45 13.88
N LEU A 397 -27.80 -0.81 14.32
CA LEU A 397 -27.12 -2.02 13.88
C LEU A 397 -27.90 -3.29 14.28
N ARG A 398 -28.55 -3.31 15.45
CA ARG A 398 -29.48 -4.42 15.80
C ARG A 398 -30.66 -4.51 14.84
N THR A 399 -31.22 -3.37 14.42
CA THR A 399 -32.28 -3.35 13.39
C THR A 399 -31.78 -3.90 12.06
N ILE A 400 -30.57 -3.51 11.62
CA ILE A 400 -29.95 -4.03 10.40
C ILE A 400 -29.74 -5.54 10.49
N ASN A 401 -29.07 -6.03 11.54
CA ASN A 401 -28.79 -7.47 11.67
C ASN A 401 -30.07 -8.31 11.80
N ALA A 402 -31.15 -7.75 12.35
CA ALA A 402 -32.45 -8.40 12.37
C ALA A 402 -33.10 -8.49 10.97
N ARG A 403 -32.95 -7.45 10.14
CA ARG A 403 -33.49 -7.42 8.76
C ARG A 403 -32.60 -8.18 7.75
N TYR A 404 -31.30 -8.21 7.99
CA TYR A 404 -30.25 -8.73 7.11
C TYR A 404 -29.22 -9.54 7.91
N PRO A 405 -29.53 -10.79 8.30
CA PRO A 405 -28.61 -11.65 9.04
C PRO A 405 -27.26 -11.88 8.34
N GLU A 406 -27.19 -11.72 7.03
CA GLU A 406 -25.98 -11.85 6.22
C GLU A 406 -25.00 -10.67 6.35
N TYR A 407 -25.44 -9.50 6.84
CA TYR A 407 -24.68 -8.26 6.76
C TYR A 407 -23.34 -8.31 7.52
N GLU A 408 -23.35 -8.85 8.74
CA GLU A 408 -22.14 -8.97 9.55
C GLU A 408 -21.07 -9.83 8.88
N GLY A 409 -21.48 -10.93 8.23
CA GLY A 409 -20.59 -11.78 7.45
C GLY A 409 -20.01 -11.08 6.21
N MET A 410 -20.82 -10.24 5.53
CA MET A 410 -20.36 -9.43 4.41
C MET A 410 -19.32 -8.40 4.84
N VAL A 411 -19.56 -7.70 5.96
CA VAL A 411 -18.62 -6.73 6.53
C VAL A 411 -17.33 -7.42 6.96
N HIS A 412 -17.43 -8.53 7.72
CA HIS A 412 -16.25 -9.30 8.13
C HIS A 412 -15.44 -9.77 6.93
N SER A 413 -16.08 -10.31 5.89
CA SER A 413 -15.41 -10.75 4.67
C SER A 413 -14.74 -9.60 3.92
N TYR A 414 -15.29 -8.39 3.93
CA TYR A 414 -14.69 -7.23 3.28
C TYR A 414 -13.38 -6.84 4.00
N PHE A 415 -13.44 -6.69 5.32
CA PHE A 415 -12.27 -6.30 6.12
C PHE A 415 -11.20 -7.38 6.20
N SER A 416 -11.57 -8.67 6.17
CA SER A 416 -10.60 -9.77 6.21
C SER A 416 -9.85 -9.96 4.90
N LYS A 417 -10.49 -9.70 3.75
CA LYS A 417 -9.85 -9.78 2.43
C LYS A 417 -8.99 -8.56 2.12
N ASP A 418 -9.47 -7.38 2.53
CA ASP A 418 -8.84 -6.08 2.31
C ASP A 418 -8.17 -5.92 0.93
N GLU A 419 -8.96 -6.11 -0.14
CA GLU A 419 -8.47 -6.10 -1.53
C GLU A 419 -7.77 -4.78 -1.94
N LEU A 420 -8.02 -3.70 -1.19
CA LEU A 420 -7.45 -2.38 -1.43
C LEU A 420 -6.18 -2.10 -0.62
N PHE A 421 -5.71 -3.05 0.20
CA PHE A 421 -4.47 -2.91 0.99
C PHE A 421 -3.28 -2.46 0.13
N GLY A 422 -3.02 -3.19 -0.95
CA GLY A 422 -1.91 -2.91 -1.85
C GLY A 422 -2.06 -1.55 -2.51
N LEU A 423 -3.28 -1.20 -2.92
CA LEU A 423 -3.58 0.07 -3.55
C LEU A 423 -3.37 1.25 -2.60
N ARG A 424 -3.93 1.20 -1.38
CA ARG A 424 -3.75 2.25 -0.36
C ARG A 424 -2.28 2.43 0.00
N THR A 425 -1.54 1.33 0.10
CA THR A 425 -0.09 1.34 0.34
C THR A 425 0.68 2.06 -0.76
N ILE A 426 0.45 1.73 -2.02
CA ILE A 426 1.14 2.36 -3.15
C ILE A 426 0.73 3.83 -3.31
N ILE A 427 -0.53 4.19 -3.05
CA ILE A 427 -0.98 5.58 -3.02
C ILE A 427 -0.26 6.36 -1.91
N ALA A 428 -0.17 5.79 -0.71
CA ALA A 428 0.55 6.41 0.41
C ALA A 428 2.03 6.61 0.04
N ALA A 429 2.71 5.58 -0.48
CA ALA A 429 4.10 5.67 -0.94
C ALA A 429 4.27 6.72 -2.04
N ARG A 430 3.34 6.81 -3.00
CA ARG A 430 3.31 7.84 -4.05
C ARG A 430 3.21 9.23 -3.43
N LEU A 431 2.30 9.46 -2.49
CA LEU A 431 2.16 10.74 -1.79
C LEU A 431 3.44 11.12 -1.04
N VAL A 432 4.04 10.18 -0.30
CA VAL A 432 5.31 10.44 0.40
C VAL A 432 6.44 10.72 -0.59
N SER A 433 6.47 10.03 -1.73
CA SER A 433 7.49 10.22 -2.76
C SER A 433 7.55 11.66 -3.30
N THR A 434 6.43 12.39 -3.26
CA THR A 434 6.39 13.81 -3.69
C THR A 434 7.05 14.78 -2.69
N GLN A 435 7.35 14.31 -1.47
CA GLN A 435 7.91 15.12 -0.38
C GLN A 435 9.35 14.72 -0.02
N LEU A 436 9.97 13.82 -0.77
CA LEU A 436 11.31 13.33 -0.44
C LEU A 436 12.34 14.46 -0.44
N LYS A 437 13.25 14.41 0.53
CA LYS A 437 14.39 15.32 0.64
C LYS A 437 15.62 14.79 -0.11
N ALA A 438 15.62 13.51 -0.43
CA ALA A 438 16.66 12.79 -1.17
C ALA A 438 16.03 11.91 -2.25
N PRO A 439 16.80 11.46 -3.27
CA PRO A 439 16.25 10.66 -4.36
C PRO A 439 15.69 9.31 -3.89
N ALA A 440 14.72 8.80 -4.65
CA ALA A 440 14.26 7.42 -4.54
C ALA A 440 15.15 6.49 -5.38
N ARG A 441 15.56 5.35 -4.82
CA ARG A 441 16.40 4.36 -5.51
C ARG A 441 15.85 2.94 -5.41
N ALA A 442 16.09 2.12 -6.42
CA ALA A 442 15.90 0.68 -6.34
C ALA A 442 17.20 -0.02 -5.92
N ILE A 443 17.10 -1.09 -5.14
CA ILE A 443 18.24 -1.91 -4.72
C ILE A 443 17.89 -3.37 -4.96
N VAL A 444 18.61 -4.04 -5.86
CA VAL A 444 18.56 -5.49 -6.04
C VAL A 444 19.57 -6.14 -5.11
N ALA A 445 19.11 -6.88 -4.12
CA ALA A 445 19.96 -7.53 -3.15
C ALA A 445 19.30 -8.76 -2.54
N ASP A 446 20.12 -9.73 -2.15
CA ASP A 446 19.72 -10.89 -1.36
C ASP A 446 20.39 -10.76 0.01
N LEU A 447 19.59 -10.88 1.08
CA LEU A 447 20.05 -10.78 2.46
C LEU A 447 21.04 -11.89 2.84
N ALA A 448 21.04 -13.00 2.10
CA ALA A 448 21.99 -14.09 2.28
C ALA A 448 23.34 -13.85 1.55
N ALA A 449 23.42 -12.85 0.66
CA ALA A 449 24.64 -12.59 -0.11
C ALA A 449 25.72 -11.88 0.71
N ALA A 450 27.00 -12.07 0.34
CA ALA A 450 28.13 -11.39 0.98
C ALA A 450 28.00 -9.85 0.94
N SER A 451 27.41 -9.33 -0.14
CA SER A 451 27.16 -7.91 -0.39
C SER A 451 25.94 -7.34 0.36
N ALA A 452 25.18 -8.17 1.09
CA ALA A 452 23.95 -7.77 1.78
C ALA A 452 24.18 -6.61 2.75
N LYS A 453 25.31 -6.60 3.48
CA LYS A 453 25.65 -5.54 4.44
C LYS A 453 25.78 -4.18 3.77
N ALA A 454 26.41 -4.13 2.60
CA ALA A 454 26.59 -2.89 1.86
C ALA A 454 25.26 -2.38 1.28
N ALA A 455 24.43 -3.28 0.75
CA ALA A 455 23.09 -2.96 0.28
C ALA A 455 22.17 -2.43 1.41
N GLN A 456 22.21 -3.07 2.58
CA GLN A 456 21.47 -2.63 3.76
C GLN A 456 21.92 -1.25 4.24
N ARG A 457 23.23 -0.99 4.26
CA ARG A 457 23.75 0.33 4.64
C ARG A 457 23.27 1.40 3.68
N GLU A 458 23.33 1.18 2.36
CA GLU A 458 22.81 2.15 1.38
C GLU A 458 21.32 2.40 1.57
N LYS A 459 20.52 1.36 1.83
CA LYS A 459 19.10 1.53 2.17
C LYS A 459 18.90 2.44 3.37
N ILE A 460 19.63 2.19 4.46
CA ILE A 460 19.53 2.98 5.70
C ILE A 460 19.92 4.44 5.43
N GLU A 461 21.06 4.67 4.80
CA GLU A 461 21.55 6.01 4.46
C GLU A 461 20.55 6.79 3.58
N LEU A 462 19.94 6.13 2.59
CA LEU A 462 18.90 6.74 1.75
C LEU A 462 17.69 7.16 2.59
N CYS A 463 17.19 6.29 3.45
CA CYS A 463 16.04 6.58 4.30
C CYS A 463 16.35 7.69 5.32
N GLU A 464 17.53 7.68 5.95
CA GLU A 464 17.98 8.72 6.90
C GLU A 464 18.11 10.11 6.24
N GLN A 465 18.47 10.14 4.96
CA GLN A 465 18.53 11.37 4.17
C GLN A 465 17.13 11.85 3.71
N GLY A 466 16.06 11.14 4.08
CA GLY A 466 14.68 11.44 3.66
C GLY A 466 14.40 11.03 2.22
N GLY A 467 15.06 9.99 1.73
CA GLY A 467 14.81 9.36 0.44
C GLY A 467 13.90 8.13 0.55
N ALA A 468 13.81 7.38 -0.55
CA ALA A 468 13.02 6.16 -0.63
C ALA A 468 13.84 5.01 -1.21
N CYS A 469 13.54 3.78 -0.79
CA CYS A 469 14.17 2.57 -1.29
C CYS A 469 13.14 1.55 -1.77
N VAL A 470 13.25 1.09 -3.01
CA VAL A 470 12.57 -0.11 -3.51
C VAL A 470 13.56 -1.27 -3.48
N TRP A 471 13.45 -2.12 -2.48
CA TRP A 471 14.27 -3.32 -2.35
C TRP A 471 13.68 -4.46 -3.19
N ILE A 472 14.52 -5.12 -3.97
CA ILE A 472 14.13 -6.19 -4.88
C ILE A 472 14.98 -7.42 -4.54
N THR A 473 14.32 -8.47 -4.08
CA THR A 473 14.94 -9.76 -3.81
C THR A 473 14.45 -10.76 -4.85
N PRO A 474 15.34 -11.30 -5.71
CA PRO A 474 14.98 -12.41 -6.58
C PRO A 474 14.49 -13.62 -5.76
N SER A 475 13.31 -14.14 -6.09
CA SER A 475 12.69 -15.30 -5.43
C SER A 475 12.41 -16.38 -6.46
N GLY A 476 13.26 -17.41 -6.52
CA GLY A 476 13.23 -18.40 -7.60
C GLY A 476 13.56 -17.83 -8.98
N GLU A 477 13.21 -18.55 -10.05
CA GLU A 477 13.56 -18.16 -11.42
C GLU A 477 12.60 -17.13 -12.04
N HIS A 478 11.34 -17.08 -11.59
CA HIS A 478 10.27 -16.33 -12.25
C HIS A 478 9.45 -15.45 -11.30
N SER A 479 10.00 -15.10 -10.13
CA SER A 479 9.33 -14.20 -9.19
C SER A 479 10.32 -13.27 -8.51
N LEU A 480 9.85 -12.09 -8.13
CA LEU A 480 10.56 -11.09 -7.33
C LEU A 480 9.76 -10.79 -6.08
N GLN A 481 10.43 -10.71 -4.93
CA GLN A 481 9.90 -10.01 -3.78
C GLN A 481 10.31 -8.54 -3.88
N VAL A 482 9.35 -7.63 -3.82
CA VAL A 482 9.55 -6.18 -3.96
C VAL A 482 9.06 -5.49 -2.70
N SER A 483 9.96 -4.88 -1.95
CA SER A 483 9.64 -4.13 -0.74
C SER A 483 9.87 -2.64 -0.94
N VAL A 484 8.85 -1.83 -0.67
CA VAL A 484 8.90 -0.37 -0.73
C VAL A 484 9.14 0.16 0.67
N PHE A 485 10.19 0.96 0.84
CA PHE A 485 10.55 1.64 2.08
C PHE A 485 10.58 3.14 1.83
N VAL A 486 9.71 3.89 2.51
CA VAL A 486 9.68 5.34 2.42
C VAL A 486 9.44 5.94 3.79
N GLU A 487 10.47 6.58 4.35
CA GLU A 487 10.49 7.03 5.75
C GLU A 487 10.03 5.89 6.69
N GLU A 488 8.85 6.09 7.28
CA GLU A 488 8.17 5.23 8.24
C GLU A 488 7.22 4.20 7.59
N THR A 489 7.02 4.27 6.27
CA THR A 489 6.12 3.37 5.52
C THR A 489 6.93 2.22 4.92
N ALA A 490 6.51 0.98 5.20
CA ALA A 490 7.09 -0.21 4.59
C ALA A 490 6.00 -1.17 4.11
N ALA A 491 6.17 -1.73 2.92
CA ALA A 491 5.31 -2.79 2.41
C ALA A 491 6.05 -3.72 1.46
N SER A 492 5.61 -4.96 1.36
CA SER A 492 6.21 -5.98 0.50
C SER A 492 5.18 -6.65 -0.37
N PHE A 493 5.57 -6.90 -1.62
CA PHE A 493 4.76 -7.52 -2.66
C PHE A 493 5.57 -8.65 -3.31
N HIS A 494 4.88 -9.54 -4.00
CA HIS A 494 5.50 -10.44 -4.97
C HIS A 494 5.12 -10.01 -6.38
N THR A 495 5.93 -10.32 -7.38
CA THR A 495 5.56 -10.10 -8.78
C THR A 495 6.28 -11.05 -9.70
N SER A 496 5.55 -11.50 -10.72
CA SER A 496 6.09 -12.19 -11.89
C SER A 496 6.18 -11.29 -13.13
N SER A 497 5.77 -10.02 -13.02
CA SER A 497 5.74 -9.06 -14.13
C SER A 497 6.87 -8.02 -14.03
N ALA A 498 7.67 -7.95 -15.09
CA ALA A 498 8.67 -6.91 -15.27
C ALA A 498 8.04 -5.53 -15.45
N GLU A 499 6.93 -5.43 -16.18
CA GLU A 499 6.19 -4.19 -16.41
C GLU A 499 5.67 -3.60 -15.11
N ALA A 500 5.17 -4.44 -14.20
CA ALA A 500 4.71 -4.00 -12.88
C ALA A 500 5.82 -3.28 -12.10
N LEU A 501 7.04 -3.81 -12.14
CA LEU A 501 8.20 -3.17 -11.53
C LEU A 501 8.51 -1.80 -12.14
N LEU A 502 8.41 -1.69 -13.47
CA LEU A 502 8.61 -0.42 -14.18
C LEU A 502 7.51 0.60 -13.90
N VAL A 503 6.25 0.17 -13.73
CA VAL A 503 5.16 1.05 -13.29
C VAL A 503 5.45 1.56 -11.88
N LEU A 504 5.86 0.69 -10.95
CA LEU A 504 6.23 1.10 -9.59
C LEU A 504 7.37 2.13 -9.60
N PHE A 505 8.40 1.94 -10.43
CA PHE A 505 9.49 2.91 -10.57
C PHE A 505 9.01 4.28 -11.05
N ARG A 506 8.09 4.32 -12.02
CA ARG A 506 7.49 5.58 -12.48
C ARG A 506 6.67 6.26 -11.39
N LEU A 507 5.85 5.50 -10.66
CA LEU A 507 5.01 6.02 -9.57
C LEU A 507 5.83 6.64 -8.43
N LEU A 508 6.99 6.06 -8.13
CA LEU A 508 7.88 6.52 -7.05
C LEU A 508 9.04 7.39 -7.53
N GLY A 509 9.10 7.72 -8.83
CA GLY A 509 10.16 8.56 -9.40
C GLY A 509 11.56 7.94 -9.34
N ILE A 510 11.68 6.61 -9.38
CA ILE A 510 12.97 5.90 -9.33
C ILE A 510 13.74 6.15 -10.62
N ARG A 511 14.96 6.67 -10.50
CA ARG A 511 15.89 6.93 -11.62
C ARG A 511 17.23 6.23 -11.48
N GLU A 512 17.50 5.58 -10.35
CA GLU A 512 18.76 4.89 -10.08
C GLU A 512 18.47 3.53 -9.45
N MET A 513 19.23 2.51 -9.88
CA MET A 513 19.15 1.15 -9.36
C MET A 513 20.55 0.66 -8.98
N GLY A 514 20.73 0.24 -7.73
CA GLY A 514 21.90 -0.49 -7.26
C GLY A 514 21.71 -2.00 -7.39
N VAL A 515 22.65 -2.72 -7.99
CA VAL A 515 22.62 -4.20 -8.05
C VAL A 515 23.78 -4.73 -7.24
N TYR A 516 23.45 -5.40 -6.14
CA TYR A 516 24.41 -5.97 -5.19
C TYR A 516 24.47 -7.50 -5.24
N SER A 517 23.38 -8.14 -5.65
CA SER A 517 23.32 -9.59 -5.79
C SER A 517 23.00 -9.95 -7.24
N LEU A 518 23.88 -10.74 -7.86
CA LEU A 518 23.69 -11.31 -9.19
C LEU A 518 23.08 -12.70 -9.02
N ILE A 519 21.75 -12.76 -8.91
CA ILE A 519 20.98 -14.00 -8.90
C ILE A 519 20.20 -14.10 -10.22
N PRO A 520 20.36 -15.19 -11.00
CA PRO A 520 19.63 -15.32 -12.25
C PRO A 520 18.14 -15.33 -11.97
N ASN A 521 17.41 -14.45 -12.64
CA ASN A 521 15.97 -14.33 -12.50
C ASN A 521 15.41 -13.75 -13.80
N GLY A 522 14.44 -14.46 -14.40
CA GLY A 522 13.87 -14.11 -15.70
C GLY A 522 13.13 -12.77 -15.68
N VAL A 523 12.40 -12.49 -14.60
CA VAL A 523 11.62 -11.25 -14.43
C VAL A 523 12.56 -10.04 -14.33
N LEU A 524 13.63 -10.14 -13.54
CA LEU A 524 14.61 -9.07 -13.44
C LEU A 524 15.38 -8.86 -14.76
N ALA A 525 15.74 -9.94 -15.45
CA ALA A 525 16.39 -9.85 -16.76
C ALA A 525 15.49 -9.18 -17.81
N GLU A 526 14.20 -9.48 -17.80
CA GLU A 526 13.20 -8.83 -18.64
C GLU A 526 13.02 -7.35 -18.27
N ALA A 527 12.91 -7.02 -16.98
CA ALA A 527 12.82 -5.63 -16.51
C ALA A 527 14.01 -4.80 -16.98
N LEU A 528 15.23 -5.34 -16.89
CA LEU A 528 16.44 -4.69 -17.40
C LEU A 528 16.38 -4.46 -18.92
N ARG A 529 15.89 -5.43 -19.70
CA ARG A 529 15.69 -5.27 -21.15
C ARG A 529 14.68 -4.17 -21.48
N LEU A 530 13.58 -4.09 -20.74
CA LEU A 530 12.59 -3.02 -20.93
C LEU A 530 13.18 -1.64 -20.60
N LEU A 531 13.94 -1.54 -19.51
CA LEU A 531 14.66 -0.32 -19.14
C LEU A 531 15.70 0.09 -20.20
N ALA A 532 16.37 -0.87 -20.83
CA ALA A 532 17.30 -0.63 -21.94
C ALA A 532 16.64 0.02 -23.15
N GLY A 533 15.38 -0.34 -23.41
CA GLY A 533 14.58 0.16 -24.53
C GLY A 533 14.04 1.58 -24.32
N GLN A 534 14.10 2.12 -23.10
CA GLN A 534 13.59 3.45 -22.80
C GLN A 534 14.46 4.58 -23.41
N PRO A 535 13.85 5.74 -23.72
CA PRO A 535 14.57 6.97 -24.07
C PRO A 535 15.66 7.30 -23.04
N ALA A 536 16.75 7.91 -23.49
CA ALA A 536 17.94 8.12 -22.64
C ALA A 536 17.64 9.00 -21.42
N GLU A 537 16.75 9.97 -21.57
CA GLU A 537 16.25 10.89 -20.54
C GLU A 537 15.37 10.22 -19.47
N GLU A 538 14.74 9.08 -19.81
CA GLU A 538 13.86 8.35 -18.90
C GLU A 538 14.55 7.15 -18.24
N ARG A 539 15.70 6.75 -18.79
CA ARG A 539 16.41 5.53 -18.42
C ARG A 539 16.88 5.55 -16.96
N VAL A 540 16.57 4.47 -16.25
CA VAL A 540 17.12 4.20 -14.92
C VAL A 540 18.61 3.93 -15.03
N LYS A 541 19.42 4.67 -14.26
CA LYS A 541 20.87 4.46 -14.18
C LYS A 541 21.18 3.22 -13.35
N LEU A 542 21.96 2.31 -13.91
CA LEU A 542 22.31 1.05 -13.26
C LEU A 542 23.70 1.13 -12.63
N HIS A 543 23.80 0.85 -11.34
CA HIS A 543 25.04 0.82 -10.57
C HIS A 543 25.29 -0.61 -10.07
N VAL A 544 26.17 -1.35 -10.75
CA VAL A 544 26.46 -2.74 -10.38
C VAL A 544 27.61 -2.78 -9.38
N ARG A 545 27.39 -3.37 -8.20
CA ARG A 545 28.41 -3.56 -7.17
C ARG A 545 28.75 -5.04 -7.07
N LEU A 546 29.97 -5.39 -7.45
CA LEU A 546 30.46 -6.76 -7.47
C LEU A 546 31.08 -7.11 -6.13
N GLY A 547 30.39 -7.94 -5.35
CA GLY A 547 30.88 -8.54 -4.10
C GLY A 547 31.54 -9.91 -4.28
N ASP A 548 31.38 -10.54 -5.45
CA ASP A 548 31.99 -11.83 -5.79
C ASP A 548 32.27 -11.94 -7.30
N TYR A 549 32.70 -13.11 -7.74
CA TYR A 549 32.97 -13.39 -9.16
C TYR A 549 31.82 -14.14 -9.86
N ALA A 550 30.60 -14.09 -9.33
CA ALA A 550 29.42 -14.73 -9.92
C ALA A 550 29.15 -14.21 -11.33
N LEU A 551 29.52 -12.96 -11.64
CA LEU A 551 29.44 -12.42 -13.00
C LEU A 551 30.18 -13.27 -14.03
N PHE A 552 31.29 -13.91 -13.65
CA PHE A 552 32.16 -14.63 -14.57
C PHE A 552 32.04 -16.14 -14.49
N CYS A 553 31.71 -16.69 -13.32
CA CYS A 553 31.77 -18.12 -13.04
C CYS A 553 30.77 -18.54 -11.94
N PRO A 554 30.02 -19.66 -12.11
CA PRO A 554 29.09 -20.17 -11.09
C PRO A 554 29.73 -20.49 -9.74
N THR A 555 31.04 -20.79 -9.71
CA THR A 555 31.77 -21.11 -8.48
C THR A 555 32.02 -19.88 -7.59
N ARG A 556 31.85 -18.66 -8.12
CA ARG A 556 32.03 -17.36 -7.42
C ARG A 556 33.41 -17.06 -6.84
N THR A 557 34.32 -18.04 -6.77
CA THR A 557 35.64 -17.95 -6.11
C THR A 557 36.82 -17.87 -7.08
N LEU A 558 36.61 -18.27 -8.35
CA LEU A 558 37.67 -18.45 -9.35
C LEU A 558 38.76 -19.45 -8.93
N ILE A 559 38.44 -20.34 -8.00
CA ILE A 559 39.25 -21.49 -7.63
C ILE A 559 38.88 -22.66 -8.54
N ASP A 560 39.87 -23.34 -9.12
CA ASP A 560 39.67 -24.53 -9.94
C ASP A 560 39.52 -25.83 -9.13
N HIS A 561 39.25 -26.93 -9.81
CA HIS A 561 39.14 -28.28 -9.23
C HIS A 561 40.39 -28.76 -8.45
N SER A 562 41.55 -28.10 -8.60
CA SER A 562 42.76 -28.41 -7.85
C SER A 562 42.94 -27.55 -6.59
N GLY A 563 41.98 -26.66 -6.30
CA GLY A 563 42.08 -25.71 -5.19
C GLY A 563 42.94 -24.49 -5.52
N SER A 564 43.33 -24.29 -6.78
CA SER A 564 44.21 -23.18 -7.20
C SER A 564 43.43 -22.07 -7.91
N PHE A 565 43.93 -20.83 -7.81
CA PHE A 565 43.36 -19.71 -8.57
C PHE A 565 43.52 -19.93 -10.08
N CYS A 566 42.41 -19.91 -10.81
CA CYS A 566 42.39 -20.33 -12.21
C CYS A 566 42.71 -19.21 -13.21
N GLY A 567 42.75 -17.95 -12.76
CA GLY A 567 43.07 -16.78 -13.59
C GLY A 567 42.04 -16.44 -14.67
N LEU A 568 40.85 -17.04 -14.61
CA LEU A 568 39.71 -16.77 -15.51
C LEU A 568 40.13 -16.79 -17.01
N ARG A 569 40.49 -17.98 -17.51
CA ARG A 569 41.13 -18.20 -18.83
C ARG A 569 40.21 -17.89 -20.04
N ASN A 570 39.74 -18.91 -20.76
CA ASN A 570 38.81 -18.77 -21.89
C ASN A 570 37.63 -19.72 -21.68
N ASP A 571 36.57 -19.57 -22.47
CA ASP A 571 35.30 -20.29 -22.30
C ASP A 571 35.50 -21.81 -22.33
N ALA A 572 36.29 -22.33 -23.29
CA ALA A 572 36.60 -23.76 -23.36
C ALA A 572 37.32 -24.29 -22.10
N ALA A 573 38.33 -23.56 -21.61
CA ALA A 573 39.07 -23.94 -20.42
C ALA A 573 38.23 -23.80 -19.14
N CYS A 574 37.39 -22.77 -19.06
CA CYS A 574 36.47 -22.55 -17.95
C CYS A 574 35.37 -23.62 -17.93
N GLN A 575 34.84 -24.02 -19.09
CA GLN A 575 33.86 -25.10 -19.19
C GLN A 575 34.44 -26.43 -18.70
N SER A 576 35.64 -26.77 -19.16
CA SER A 576 36.34 -27.99 -18.72
C SER A 576 36.71 -27.96 -17.24
N CYS A 577 37.00 -26.77 -16.69
CA CYS A 577 37.20 -26.60 -15.26
C CYS A 577 35.90 -26.82 -14.49
N LEU A 578 34.82 -26.13 -14.88
CA LEU A 578 33.51 -26.17 -14.24
C LEU A 578 32.96 -27.59 -14.19
N SER A 579 33.11 -28.38 -15.27
CA SER A 579 32.64 -29.77 -15.32
C SER A 579 33.33 -30.70 -14.30
N ARG A 580 34.51 -30.31 -13.80
CA ARG A 580 35.31 -31.07 -12.83
C ARG A 580 35.36 -30.42 -11.44
N ASN A 581 34.78 -29.24 -11.29
CA ASN A 581 34.95 -28.44 -10.08
C ASN A 581 33.82 -28.73 -9.10
N GLU A 582 34.15 -29.37 -7.98
CA GLU A 582 33.21 -29.69 -6.91
C GLU A 582 32.71 -28.45 -6.16
N LEU A 583 33.38 -27.29 -6.31
CA LEU A 583 32.93 -26.01 -5.77
C LEU A 583 31.80 -25.37 -6.58
N LYS A 584 31.36 -25.99 -7.68
CA LYS A 584 30.12 -25.56 -8.35
C LYS A 584 28.96 -25.83 -7.38
N GLY A 585 28.23 -24.78 -6.98
CA GLY A 585 27.09 -24.94 -6.06
C GLY A 585 26.06 -25.95 -6.58
N GLY A 586 25.29 -26.57 -5.68
CA GLY A 586 24.17 -27.42 -6.07
C GLY A 586 23.00 -26.62 -6.66
N GLY A 587 22.22 -27.23 -7.56
CA GLY A 587 21.05 -26.62 -8.22
C GLY A 587 21.26 -26.29 -9.71
N PRO A 588 20.33 -25.57 -10.37
CA PRO A 588 20.38 -25.25 -11.80
C PRO A 588 21.70 -24.61 -12.26
N ALA A 589 22.37 -23.86 -11.38
CA ALA A 589 23.66 -23.23 -11.65
C ALA A 589 24.84 -24.23 -11.84
N GLY A 590 24.71 -25.47 -11.38
CA GLY A 590 25.75 -26.51 -11.48
C GLY A 590 25.81 -27.23 -12.83
N ASP A 591 24.75 -27.12 -13.64
CA ASP A 591 24.56 -27.83 -14.92
C ASP A 591 24.53 -26.88 -16.15
N VAL A 592 24.64 -25.58 -15.93
CA VAL A 592 24.66 -24.55 -16.98
C VAL A 592 26.07 -24.44 -17.58
N SER A 593 26.16 -24.28 -18.90
CA SER A 593 27.45 -24.02 -19.57
C SER A 593 28.02 -22.66 -19.16
N ILE A 594 29.34 -22.50 -19.16
CA ILE A 594 29.97 -21.22 -18.81
C ILE A 594 29.54 -20.09 -19.75
N GLU A 595 29.28 -20.41 -21.01
CA GLU A 595 28.78 -19.46 -22.01
C GLU A 595 27.36 -19.02 -21.67
N ASP A 596 26.47 -19.95 -21.33
CA ASP A 596 25.09 -19.64 -20.94
C ASP A 596 25.05 -18.89 -19.62
N TRP A 597 25.90 -19.25 -18.66
CA TRP A 597 26.04 -18.53 -17.39
C TRP A 597 26.40 -17.06 -17.63
N ARG A 598 27.42 -16.79 -18.45
CA ARG A 598 27.84 -15.43 -18.78
C ARG A 598 26.79 -14.69 -19.58
N ARG A 599 26.12 -15.37 -20.52
CA ARG A 599 25.04 -14.79 -21.33
C ARG A 599 23.90 -14.24 -20.47
N GLN A 600 23.57 -14.89 -19.35
CA GLN A 600 22.55 -14.41 -18.41
C GLN A 600 22.92 -13.05 -17.77
N TRP A 601 24.22 -12.76 -17.63
CA TRP A 601 24.70 -11.52 -17.03
C TRP A 601 24.96 -10.38 -18.00
N ALA A 602 25.00 -10.66 -19.30
CA ALA A 602 25.27 -9.65 -20.33
C ALA A 602 24.39 -8.40 -20.21
N PRO A 603 23.06 -8.49 -19.95
CA PRO A 603 22.22 -7.30 -19.78
C PRO A 603 22.68 -6.36 -18.66
N TYR A 604 23.18 -6.90 -17.54
CA TYR A 604 23.67 -6.09 -16.43
C TYR A 604 24.92 -5.30 -16.80
N VAL A 605 25.83 -5.93 -17.57
CA VAL A 605 27.07 -5.29 -18.01
C VAL A 605 26.79 -4.25 -19.09
N GLU A 606 25.92 -4.57 -20.04
CA GLU A 606 25.53 -3.66 -21.13
C GLU A 606 24.82 -2.40 -20.63
N LEU A 607 24.04 -2.52 -19.56
CA LEU A 607 23.24 -1.42 -19.00
C LEU A 607 23.90 -0.69 -17.85
N ALA A 608 24.97 -1.25 -17.28
CA ALA A 608 25.69 -0.62 -16.18
C ALA A 608 26.18 0.77 -16.60
N THR A 609 25.76 1.78 -15.84
CA THR A 609 26.34 3.12 -15.90
C THR A 609 27.69 3.12 -15.18
N THR A 610 27.76 2.44 -14.03
CA THR A 610 28.99 2.26 -13.26
C THR A 610 29.10 0.83 -12.74
N MET A 611 30.32 0.34 -12.61
CA MET A 611 30.60 -0.90 -11.88
C MET A 611 31.62 -0.64 -10.76
N SER A 612 31.38 -1.19 -9.57
CA SER A 612 32.30 -1.10 -8.44
C SER A 612 32.66 -2.47 -7.88
N VAL A 613 33.85 -2.57 -7.27
CA VAL A 613 34.40 -3.79 -6.68
C VAL A 613 34.90 -3.50 -5.26
N GLU A 614 34.75 -4.45 -4.34
CA GLU A 614 35.12 -4.27 -2.92
C GLU A 614 36.63 -4.13 -2.67
N ALA A 615 37.49 -4.73 -3.50
CA ALA A 615 38.94 -4.72 -3.31
C ALA A 615 39.73 -4.27 -4.55
N GLY A 616 40.80 -3.51 -4.34
CA GLY A 616 41.68 -3.00 -5.40
C GLY A 616 42.33 -4.10 -6.25
N CYS A 617 42.68 -5.25 -5.65
CA CYS A 617 43.21 -6.41 -6.38
C CYS A 617 42.16 -7.07 -7.28
N SER A 618 40.88 -7.08 -6.85
CA SER A 618 39.77 -7.62 -7.65
C SER A 618 39.50 -6.77 -8.89
N ARG A 619 39.78 -5.46 -8.83
CA ARG A 619 39.54 -4.53 -9.95
C ARG A 619 40.20 -4.96 -11.25
N LEU A 620 41.49 -5.30 -11.22
CA LEU A 620 42.23 -5.69 -12.42
C LEU A 620 41.65 -6.97 -13.03
N LEU A 621 41.28 -7.93 -12.19
CA LEU A 621 40.69 -9.20 -12.61
C LEU A 621 39.29 -9.02 -13.21
N VAL A 622 38.46 -8.16 -12.60
CA VAL A 622 37.14 -7.80 -13.12
C VAL A 622 37.27 -7.05 -14.45
N GLU A 623 38.15 -6.06 -14.55
CA GLU A 623 38.38 -5.30 -15.79
C GLU A 623 38.80 -6.20 -16.94
N ASP A 624 39.73 -7.12 -16.67
CA ASP A 624 40.22 -8.09 -17.65
C ASP A 624 39.13 -9.11 -18.04
N GLY A 625 38.39 -9.65 -17.07
CA GLY A 625 37.25 -10.53 -17.32
C GLY A 625 36.16 -9.86 -18.15
N LEU A 626 35.77 -8.63 -17.82
CA LEU A 626 34.77 -7.86 -18.57
C LEU A 626 35.17 -7.67 -20.03
N ARG A 627 36.45 -7.32 -20.28
CA ARG A 627 36.98 -7.17 -21.64
C ARG A 627 36.96 -8.49 -22.41
N ARG A 628 37.37 -9.59 -21.77
CA ARG A 628 37.46 -10.90 -22.41
C ARG A 628 36.08 -11.46 -22.77
N PHE A 629 35.10 -11.34 -21.87
CA PHE A 629 33.85 -12.11 -21.97
C PHE A 629 32.62 -11.29 -22.33
N PHE A 630 32.63 -9.96 -22.13
CA PHE A 630 31.43 -9.13 -22.31
C PHE A 630 31.62 -7.97 -23.30
N LEU A 631 32.75 -7.26 -23.25
CA LEU A 631 32.95 -6.01 -23.99
C LEU A 631 33.76 -6.17 -25.30
N GLY A 632 34.44 -7.30 -25.48
CA GLY A 632 35.33 -7.55 -26.62
C GLY A 632 36.62 -6.71 -26.61
N PRO A 633 37.51 -6.88 -27.61
CA PRO A 633 38.75 -6.11 -27.72
C PRO A 633 38.48 -4.63 -28.05
N ARG A 634 39.22 -3.70 -27.39
CA ARG A 634 39.14 -2.24 -27.66
C ARG A 634 39.33 -1.96 -29.15
N ARG A 635 38.26 -1.60 -29.87
CA ARG A 635 38.38 -0.91 -31.16
C ARG A 635 38.58 0.59 -30.92
N PRO A 636 39.41 1.29 -31.72
CA PRO A 636 39.60 2.73 -31.58
C PRO A 636 38.25 3.46 -31.75
N ALA A 637 38.05 4.53 -30.98
CA ALA A 637 36.81 5.29 -30.89
C ALA A 637 36.25 5.69 -32.26
N GLY A 638 35.22 4.98 -32.71
CA GLY A 638 34.38 5.31 -33.87
C GLY A 638 32.93 5.26 -33.43
N LYS A 639 32.15 6.28 -33.80
CA LYS A 639 30.78 6.55 -33.36
C LYS A 639 29.89 5.29 -33.46
N GLY A 640 29.30 4.88 -32.33
CA GLY A 640 28.25 3.85 -32.25
C GLY A 640 28.54 2.62 -31.37
N VAL A 641 29.53 2.64 -30.48
CA VAL A 641 29.87 1.51 -29.58
C VAL A 641 29.03 1.57 -28.28
N PRO A 642 28.58 0.44 -27.70
CA PRO A 642 27.99 0.43 -26.36
C PRO A 642 28.96 1.06 -25.36
N HIS A 643 28.48 1.96 -24.50
CA HIS A 643 29.31 2.60 -23.48
C HIS A 643 29.94 1.53 -22.57
N SER A 644 31.28 1.52 -22.44
CA SER A 644 31.92 0.74 -21.37
C SER A 644 31.65 1.41 -20.03
N PRO A 645 31.16 0.68 -19.00
CA PRO A 645 30.89 1.27 -17.69
C PRO A 645 32.15 1.84 -17.04
N ALA A 646 32.01 2.91 -16.28
CA ALA A 646 33.10 3.42 -15.45
C ALA A 646 33.35 2.45 -14.28
N ILE A 647 34.58 1.96 -14.15
CA ILE A 647 34.97 1.02 -13.08
C ILE A 647 35.69 1.77 -11.97
N GLN A 648 35.14 1.70 -10.75
CA GLN A 648 35.64 2.45 -9.59
C GLN A 648 35.91 1.51 -8.40
N PRO A 649 36.95 1.77 -7.59
CA PRO A 649 37.10 1.08 -6.32
C PRO A 649 35.97 1.52 -5.37
N MET A 650 35.38 0.58 -4.61
CA MET A 650 34.52 1.00 -3.50
C MET A 650 35.36 1.79 -2.48
N PRO A 651 34.80 2.86 -1.88
CA PRO A 651 35.49 3.55 -0.80
C PRO A 651 35.80 2.53 0.30
N LEU A 652 37.09 2.40 0.64
CA LEU A 652 37.53 1.60 1.78
C LEU A 652 36.84 2.15 3.01
N SER A 653 35.94 1.38 3.62
CA SER A 653 35.33 1.76 4.89
C SER A 653 36.42 1.81 5.95
N ALA A 654 36.57 2.96 6.61
CA ALA A 654 37.28 3.07 7.88
C ALA A 654 36.57 2.27 8.98
#